data_AF-A0A1Q3GSY2-F1
#
_entry.id   AF-A0A1Q3GSY2-F1
#
_cell.length_a   1.000
_cell.length_b   1.000
_cell.length_c   1.000
_cell.angle_alpha   90.00
_cell.angle_beta   90.00
_cell.angle_gamma   90.00
#
_symmetry.space_group_name_H-M   'P 1'
#
loop_
_entity.id
_entity.type
_entity.pdbx_description
1 polymer ?
#
loop_
_entity_poly.entity_id
_entity_poly.type
_entity_poly.pdbx_seq_one_letter_code
_entity_poly.pdbx_strand_id
1 'polypeptide(L)'
;MRFLPLITQLLVLMCLLNIQTQAQNFPFPQNKVYAYGLKPQNASAQDAQKAYNTWKTNFLTPCANGRYRVKFDNPSQTVSEGIAYGMLLTAYAGEQTIFDGLWKYYLDHANGNGFMNWRIEGCSNASGFNGATDGDLDATMALIVAHYQWGSQGAIDYQKAAKDHIARIKQHEVEAGSFVLKPGDAFGGSGLTNPSYFSPAYYRVFGQFSNDQSYWNQVAAKSYEVITKNLSVNSAAGGLVSDWCSANGSHSSQAGGYFSGGRRYHYDAARTPWRIATDYIWFGTAEAAAYCKKASDFVRVQLGGSSNIKDGYYQNGSVYGQYHNSTFVGAFANAAIAGEQQAHLDASYTDLANLNDDFSYFNQSLKTLYLFQLTGNFFLPTSGGTPVNQKPQVTISSPTNLASFEINQVINITASATDIDGEVVKIELLVDGQKVAESAGSSLSYGWQTSAPGAYTLVAKAYDNDGAQNTSTSVTVDVFDPAAPQNCESNLERPASNWVVRNAWADQNNQSGVSNEDNHLKVSHRMWGQDYLWVINQQKALQLTPNQVYQVSFDLKVDPSRPITSIEAAFVSNVSWNGPQQIYESVSSTVTNNDGFKTYTLTLKAPASSQVLLAFKLGWNGQPSAVTHQWFKQIQVCSSNGTPPPPPTNEKPQVTITTPANAANVALNETLNIEVNASDSDGQVVKTELYVNDQKVAETNGGTLKYEWTNNTAGSYTFKAKAYDNQNADNTSASITINVVDNTPPPTPGCQAQLVLPASNWVVRNGWNDQSNQSGTSSDAGSLKVGHRAWGQNFLWVINTGKPVQLTANQTYELSFELKKSETMAPKSIEVGWVSDIIWNGPKQIHKLTVVELGTSSNSFQKYSVRLTASANTTALLGFKFNWTGQPPMASNNYLKNIQLCSQDQEKRHRSPKISTYPNPTTNGVVQVKGIPENLHSVTYVLRDNQGKILTSGSKTIDKGKSFGLLQFDLNNWMKNPGSYLLEIRSNQYRKMMTILKR
;
A
#
# COMPACT_ATOMS: atom_id res chain seq x y z
N MET A 1 -23.40 -66.07 -14.57
CA MET A 1 -23.04 -65.17 -15.69
C MET A 1 -23.55 -63.76 -15.37
N ARG A 2 -22.70 -62.75 -15.60
CA ARG A 2 -22.96 -61.29 -15.64
C ARG A 2 -23.21 -60.59 -14.30
N PHE A 3 -22.18 -59.92 -13.77
CA PHE A 3 -22.19 -58.53 -13.27
C PHE A 3 -20.73 -58.15 -12.93
N LEU A 4 -19.97 -57.75 -13.96
CA LEU A 4 -18.58 -57.30 -13.83
C LEU A 4 -18.31 -56.23 -14.91
N PRO A 5 -18.93 -55.03 -14.82
CA PRO A 5 -18.12 -53.81 -14.96
C PRO A 5 -18.78 -52.58 -14.30
N LEU A 6 -18.71 -52.44 -12.97
CA LEU A 6 -19.03 -51.14 -12.33
C LEU A 6 -18.08 -50.77 -11.19
N ILE A 7 -17.25 -51.71 -10.72
CA ILE A 7 -16.32 -51.47 -9.60
C ILE A 7 -14.94 -50.97 -10.10
N THR A 8 -14.58 -51.21 -11.36
CA THR A 8 -13.32 -50.73 -11.94
C THR A 8 -13.37 -49.29 -12.45
N GLN A 9 -14.56 -48.68 -12.63
CA GLN A 9 -14.67 -47.26 -13.00
C GLN A 9 -14.79 -46.32 -11.79
N LEU A 10 -15.21 -46.81 -10.61
CA LEU A 10 -15.23 -46.02 -9.39
C LEU A 10 -13.86 -45.96 -8.68
N LEU A 11 -12.99 -46.95 -8.88
CA LEU A 11 -11.63 -46.99 -8.32
C LEU A 11 -10.59 -46.20 -9.14
N VAL A 12 -10.89 -45.83 -10.38
CA VAL A 12 -10.02 -44.97 -11.21
C VAL A 12 -10.29 -43.48 -10.97
N LEU A 13 -11.45 -43.13 -10.39
CA LEU A 13 -11.80 -41.74 -10.07
C LEU A 13 -11.36 -41.29 -8.66
N MET A 14 -10.89 -42.22 -7.80
CA MET A 14 -10.35 -41.92 -6.47
C MET A 14 -8.80 -41.91 -6.38
N CYS A 15 -8.10 -42.07 -7.50
CA CYS A 15 -6.63 -41.97 -7.58
C CYS A 15 -6.10 -40.75 -8.35
N LEU A 16 -6.94 -39.77 -8.65
CA LEU A 16 -6.47 -38.41 -8.91
C LEU A 16 -6.39 -37.68 -7.57
N LEU A 17 -5.42 -38.10 -6.75
CA LEU A 17 -4.87 -37.24 -5.70
C LEU A 17 -4.53 -35.91 -6.38
N ASN A 18 -5.26 -34.87 -6.01
CA ASN A 18 -4.98 -33.49 -6.36
C ASN A 18 -3.52 -33.17 -6.02
N ILE A 19 -2.62 -33.32 -6.99
CA ILE A 19 -1.37 -32.57 -6.97
C ILE A 19 -1.77 -31.17 -7.41
N GLN A 20 -2.31 -30.39 -6.47
CA GLN A 20 -2.33 -28.94 -6.62
C GLN A 20 -0.86 -28.50 -6.60
N THR A 21 -0.25 -28.36 -7.78
CA THR A 21 0.95 -27.53 -7.89
C THR A 21 0.53 -26.12 -7.48
N GLN A 22 1.04 -25.63 -6.35
CA GLN A 22 0.82 -24.23 -5.96
C GLN A 22 1.34 -23.34 -7.10
N ALA A 23 0.53 -22.36 -7.51
CA ALA A 23 0.91 -21.44 -8.57
C ALA A 23 2.17 -20.65 -8.14
N GLN A 24 3.15 -20.55 -9.04
CA GLN A 24 4.36 -19.76 -8.78
C GLN A 24 4.01 -18.26 -8.72
N ASN A 25 4.36 -17.60 -7.62
CA ASN A 25 4.16 -16.15 -7.47
C ASN A 25 5.20 -15.33 -8.26
N PHE A 26 6.43 -15.85 -8.40
CA PHE A 26 7.50 -15.18 -9.16
C PHE A 26 8.10 -16.13 -10.21
N PRO A 27 7.41 -16.39 -11.33
CA PRO A 27 7.93 -17.29 -12.36
C PRO A 27 9.23 -16.74 -12.97
N PHE A 28 10.22 -17.60 -13.19
CA PHE A 28 11.46 -17.20 -13.84
C PHE A 28 11.25 -16.94 -15.35
N PRO A 29 11.88 -15.91 -15.97
CA PRO A 29 12.71 -14.89 -15.34
C PRO A 29 11.89 -13.70 -14.83
N GLN A 30 12.34 -13.12 -13.71
CA GLN A 30 11.76 -11.92 -13.11
C GLN A 30 12.39 -10.62 -13.62
N ASN A 31 13.68 -10.65 -14.01
CA ASN A 31 14.41 -9.52 -14.60
C ASN A 31 14.26 -8.19 -13.85
N LYS A 32 14.16 -8.24 -12.51
CA LYS A 32 13.93 -7.06 -11.68
C LYS A 32 15.00 -6.00 -11.92
N VAL A 33 14.57 -4.75 -11.76
CA VAL A 33 15.47 -3.62 -11.55
C VAL A 33 15.51 -3.41 -10.05
N TYR A 34 16.71 -3.45 -9.47
CA TYR A 34 16.88 -3.22 -8.03
C TYR A 34 16.61 -1.76 -7.69
N ALA A 35 16.19 -1.51 -6.45
CA ALA A 35 15.92 -0.15 -5.97
C ALA A 35 17.19 0.71 -5.92
N TYR A 36 18.36 0.07 -5.80
CA TYR A 36 19.67 0.70 -5.71
C TYR A 36 20.67 0.04 -6.65
N GLY A 37 21.70 0.79 -7.04
CA GLY A 37 22.78 0.32 -7.90
C GLY A 37 22.44 0.32 -9.40
N LEU A 38 23.41 -0.14 -10.17
CA LEU A 38 23.37 -0.26 -11.63
C LEU A 38 22.98 -1.68 -12.04
N LYS A 39 22.31 -1.82 -13.19
CA LYS A 39 22.11 -3.12 -13.84
C LYS A 39 22.94 -3.16 -15.11
N PRO A 40 23.63 -4.28 -15.45
CA PRO A 40 24.32 -4.37 -16.73
C PRO A 40 23.33 -4.14 -17.88
N GLN A 41 23.66 -3.26 -18.82
CA GLN A 41 22.79 -2.91 -19.95
C GLN A 41 22.68 -4.05 -20.97
N ASN A 42 23.70 -4.89 -21.01
CA ASN A 42 23.80 -6.11 -21.79
C ASN A 42 23.33 -7.37 -21.04
N ALA A 43 22.71 -7.22 -19.85
CA ALA A 43 22.20 -8.35 -19.09
C ALA A 43 21.12 -9.11 -19.87
N SER A 44 21.25 -10.44 -19.92
CA SER A 44 20.31 -11.34 -20.59
C SER A 44 19.86 -12.45 -19.66
N ALA A 45 18.55 -12.58 -19.49
CA ALA A 45 17.96 -13.68 -18.73
C ALA A 45 18.29 -15.06 -19.33
N GLN A 46 18.63 -15.10 -20.63
CA GLN A 46 19.04 -16.33 -21.31
C GLN A 46 20.41 -16.82 -20.82
N ASP A 47 21.33 -15.92 -20.47
CA ASP A 47 22.63 -16.30 -19.93
C ASP A 47 22.46 -16.94 -18.54
N ALA A 48 21.61 -16.35 -17.70
CA ALA A 48 21.24 -16.91 -16.41
C ALA A 48 20.53 -18.27 -16.55
N GLN A 49 19.56 -18.39 -17.47
CA GLN A 49 18.88 -19.66 -17.73
C GLN A 49 19.83 -20.74 -18.24
N LYS A 50 20.74 -20.39 -19.15
CA LYS A 50 21.75 -21.30 -19.69
C LYS A 50 22.67 -21.79 -18.58
N ALA A 51 23.20 -20.89 -17.75
CA ALA A 51 24.04 -21.25 -16.62
C ALA A 51 23.32 -22.17 -15.64
N TYR A 52 22.03 -21.90 -15.34
CA TYR A 52 21.20 -22.75 -14.49
C TYR A 52 21.00 -24.15 -15.08
N ASN A 53 20.70 -24.25 -16.38
CA ASN A 53 20.52 -25.53 -17.04
C ASN A 53 21.82 -26.36 -17.06
N THR A 54 22.97 -25.70 -17.30
CA THR A 54 24.28 -26.34 -17.21
C THR A 54 24.55 -26.85 -15.79
N TRP A 55 24.36 -25.99 -14.78
CA TRP A 55 24.54 -26.36 -13.37
C TRP A 55 23.66 -27.55 -12.98
N LYS A 56 22.36 -27.48 -13.31
CA LYS A 56 21.37 -28.51 -13.00
C LYS A 56 21.74 -29.84 -13.65
N THR A 57 22.17 -29.81 -14.91
CA THR A 57 22.60 -31.02 -15.64
C THR A 57 23.84 -31.65 -15.02
N ASN A 58 24.82 -30.82 -14.65
CA ASN A 58 26.14 -31.32 -14.27
C ASN A 58 26.24 -31.67 -12.79
N PHE A 59 25.48 -31.03 -11.90
CA PHE A 59 25.67 -31.17 -10.44
C PHE A 59 24.45 -31.71 -9.70
N LEU A 60 23.22 -31.48 -10.17
CA LEU A 60 22.03 -32.00 -9.49
C LEU A 60 21.88 -33.51 -9.76
N THR A 61 21.64 -34.30 -8.71
CA THR A 61 21.39 -35.74 -8.86
C THR A 61 20.37 -36.23 -7.83
N PRO A 62 19.44 -37.13 -8.21
CA PRO A 62 18.43 -37.64 -7.28
C PRO A 62 19.03 -38.63 -6.28
N CYS A 63 18.44 -38.66 -5.09
CA CYS A 63 18.57 -39.71 -4.08
C CYS A 63 17.23 -40.46 -3.96
N ALA A 64 17.18 -41.49 -3.12
CA ALA A 64 15.93 -42.22 -2.85
C ALA A 64 14.85 -41.31 -2.22
N ASN A 65 13.58 -41.72 -2.28
CA ASN A 65 12.46 -41.09 -1.58
C ASN A 65 12.27 -39.59 -1.89
N GLY A 66 12.50 -39.18 -3.13
CA GLY A 66 12.29 -37.80 -3.59
C GLY A 66 13.29 -36.79 -3.04
N ARG A 67 14.44 -37.23 -2.52
CA ARG A 67 15.55 -36.33 -2.17
C ARG A 67 16.37 -35.99 -3.40
N TYR A 68 16.99 -34.82 -3.38
CA TYR A 68 18.01 -34.42 -4.36
C TYR A 68 19.26 -33.98 -3.61
N ARG A 69 20.41 -34.14 -4.25
CA ARG A 69 21.68 -33.60 -3.76
C ARG A 69 22.43 -32.89 -4.87
N VAL A 70 23.40 -32.09 -4.46
CA VAL A 70 24.34 -31.39 -5.37
C VAL A 70 25.71 -32.07 -5.26
N LYS A 71 26.21 -32.58 -6.38
CA LYS A 71 27.54 -33.21 -6.47
C LYS A 71 28.62 -32.15 -6.24
N PHE A 72 29.55 -32.46 -5.34
CA PHE A 72 30.76 -31.67 -5.10
C PHE A 72 31.82 -31.97 -6.17
N ASP A 73 33.00 -31.32 -6.09
CA ASP A 73 34.12 -31.57 -7.02
C ASP A 73 34.53 -33.04 -7.06
N ASN A 74 34.51 -33.71 -5.90
CA ASN A 74 34.38 -35.17 -5.86
C ASN A 74 32.88 -35.53 -6.02
N PRO A 75 32.45 -36.14 -7.13
CA PRO A 75 31.03 -36.38 -7.39
C PRO A 75 30.36 -37.36 -6.42
N SER A 76 31.16 -38.15 -5.70
CA SER A 76 30.69 -39.02 -4.62
C SER A 76 30.35 -38.26 -3.35
N GLN A 77 30.71 -36.98 -3.24
CA GLN A 77 30.48 -36.15 -2.07
C GLN A 77 29.46 -35.03 -2.36
N THR A 78 28.92 -34.48 -1.27
CA THR A 78 28.05 -33.31 -1.24
C THR A 78 28.42 -32.50 0.00
N VAL A 79 28.41 -31.16 -0.13
CA VAL A 79 28.62 -30.24 0.99
C VAL A 79 27.36 -29.43 1.26
N SER A 80 27.16 -28.98 2.51
CA SER A 80 25.99 -28.19 2.90
C SER A 80 25.86 -26.90 2.09
N GLU A 81 26.98 -26.23 1.84
CA GLU A 81 27.09 -25.08 0.92
C GLU A 81 26.44 -25.36 -0.44
N GLY A 82 26.75 -26.51 -1.05
CA GLY A 82 26.23 -26.88 -2.37
C GLY A 82 24.74 -27.18 -2.36
N ILE A 83 24.24 -27.80 -1.29
CA ILE A 83 22.79 -27.98 -1.09
C ILE A 83 22.11 -26.63 -1.00
N ALA A 84 22.66 -25.71 -0.21
CA ALA A 84 22.10 -24.39 0.00
C ALA A 84 22.12 -23.52 -1.27
N TYR A 85 23.20 -23.55 -2.05
CA TYR A 85 23.25 -22.95 -3.39
C TYR A 85 22.18 -23.54 -4.31
N GLY A 86 22.01 -24.87 -4.30
CA GLY A 86 20.96 -25.52 -5.07
C GLY A 86 19.56 -25.10 -4.63
N MET A 87 19.32 -24.93 -3.32
CA MET A 87 18.06 -24.44 -2.79
C MET A 87 17.78 -23.02 -3.27
N LEU A 88 18.76 -22.09 -3.19
CA LEU A 88 18.60 -20.73 -3.71
C LEU A 88 18.26 -20.74 -5.21
N LEU A 89 19.05 -21.47 -6.00
CA LEU A 89 18.86 -21.54 -7.46
C LEU A 89 17.49 -22.10 -7.83
N THR A 90 17.06 -23.20 -7.20
CA THR A 90 15.77 -23.85 -7.49
C THR A 90 14.59 -23.02 -7.00
N ALA A 91 14.70 -22.31 -5.88
CA ALA A 91 13.67 -21.39 -5.40
C ALA A 91 13.44 -20.24 -6.39
N TYR A 92 14.51 -19.55 -6.82
CA TYR A 92 14.40 -18.46 -7.79
C TYR A 92 14.06 -18.93 -9.21
N ALA A 93 14.41 -20.15 -9.59
CA ALA A 93 14.00 -20.76 -10.85
C ALA A 93 12.54 -21.31 -10.82
N GLY A 94 11.89 -21.33 -9.66
CA GLY A 94 10.52 -21.81 -9.50
C GLY A 94 10.36 -23.35 -9.47
N GLU A 95 11.42 -24.11 -9.19
CA GLU A 95 11.40 -25.58 -9.22
C GLU A 95 11.10 -26.23 -7.86
N GLN A 96 9.85 -26.12 -7.40
CA GLN A 96 9.39 -26.53 -6.06
C GLN A 96 9.75 -27.99 -5.70
N THR A 97 9.52 -28.95 -6.61
CA THR A 97 9.80 -30.37 -6.33
C THR A 97 11.27 -30.63 -6.04
N ILE A 98 12.17 -29.95 -6.75
CA ILE A 98 13.61 -30.12 -6.56
C ILE A 98 14.04 -29.42 -5.27
N PHE A 99 13.54 -28.20 -5.05
CA PHE A 99 13.75 -27.46 -3.82
C PHE A 99 13.37 -28.29 -2.59
N ASP A 100 12.16 -28.85 -2.58
CA ASP A 100 11.65 -29.68 -1.48
C ASP A 100 12.54 -30.91 -1.24
N GLY A 101 13.07 -31.51 -2.31
CA GLY A 101 13.96 -32.66 -2.20
C GLY A 101 15.36 -32.30 -1.70
N LEU A 102 15.88 -31.11 -2.03
CA LEU A 102 17.13 -30.58 -1.47
C LEU A 102 16.96 -30.24 0.02
N TRP A 103 15.83 -29.65 0.41
CA TRP A 103 15.55 -29.37 1.82
C TRP A 103 15.37 -30.64 2.65
N LYS A 104 14.69 -31.66 2.12
CA LYS A 104 14.61 -32.98 2.77
C LYS A 104 15.98 -33.63 2.93
N TYR A 105 16.83 -33.51 1.92
CA TYR A 105 18.22 -33.98 2.00
C TYR A 105 19.01 -33.24 3.09
N TYR A 106 18.86 -31.91 3.18
CA TYR A 106 19.45 -31.11 4.25
C TYR A 106 19.05 -31.64 5.63
N LEU A 107 17.74 -31.87 5.84
CA LEU A 107 17.19 -32.35 7.10
C LEU A 107 17.63 -33.78 7.45
N ASP A 108 17.68 -34.69 6.48
CA ASP A 108 18.14 -36.07 6.69
C ASP A 108 19.59 -36.15 7.20
N HIS A 109 20.36 -35.09 6.97
CA HIS A 109 21.78 -35.00 7.29
C HIS A 109 22.11 -33.95 8.35
N ALA A 110 21.09 -33.43 9.04
CA ALA A 110 21.25 -32.50 10.15
C ALA A 110 21.93 -33.16 11.37
N ASN A 111 22.75 -32.37 12.07
CA ASN A 111 23.37 -32.74 13.34
C ASN A 111 22.41 -32.49 14.51
N GLY A 112 22.90 -32.70 15.75
CA GLY A 112 22.09 -32.52 16.96
C GLY A 112 21.59 -31.09 17.20
N ASN A 113 22.21 -30.08 16.60
CA ASN A 113 21.76 -28.69 16.66
C ASN A 113 20.79 -28.34 15.51
N GLY A 114 20.48 -29.29 14.61
CA GLY A 114 19.56 -29.08 13.49
C GLY A 114 20.19 -28.46 12.25
N PHE A 115 21.53 -28.44 12.15
CA PHE A 115 22.26 -27.98 10.96
C PHE A 115 22.84 -29.14 10.16
N MET A 116 22.79 -29.07 8.84
CA MET A 116 23.34 -30.11 7.98
C MET A 116 24.85 -30.26 8.23
N ASN A 117 25.29 -31.49 8.50
CA ASN A 117 26.71 -31.82 8.57
C ASN A 117 27.40 -31.40 7.26
N TRP A 118 28.48 -30.63 7.36
CA TRP A 118 29.01 -29.88 6.22
C TRP A 118 29.46 -30.74 5.04
N ARG A 119 29.74 -32.05 5.23
CA ARG A 119 30.07 -32.98 4.14
C ARG A 119 29.46 -34.37 4.31
N ILE A 120 28.83 -34.84 3.24
CA ILE A 120 28.15 -36.13 3.13
C ILE A 120 28.71 -36.94 1.95
N GLU A 121 28.89 -38.24 2.15
CA GLU A 121 29.18 -39.24 1.12
C GLU A 121 27.88 -39.72 0.48
N GLY A 122 27.66 -39.33 -0.77
CA GLY A 122 26.53 -39.73 -1.58
C GLY A 122 25.22 -39.24 -0.97
N CYS A 123 24.38 -40.17 -0.54
CA CYS A 123 23.07 -39.90 0.05
C CYS A 123 22.92 -40.49 1.47
N SER A 124 24.02 -40.80 2.17
CA SER A 124 23.91 -41.61 3.39
C SER A 124 24.80 -41.12 4.52
N ASN A 125 26.13 -41.18 4.35
CA ASN A 125 27.03 -41.09 5.50
C ASN A 125 27.65 -39.70 5.60
N ALA A 126 27.55 -39.05 6.76
CA ALA A 126 28.34 -37.86 7.03
C ALA A 126 29.84 -38.22 7.13
N SER A 127 30.69 -37.46 6.44
CA SER A 127 32.16 -37.56 6.51
C SER A 127 32.84 -36.26 6.94
N GLY A 128 32.06 -35.18 7.09
CA GLY A 128 32.45 -33.94 7.75
C GLY A 128 31.31 -33.49 8.64
N PHE A 129 31.56 -33.37 9.94
CA PHE A 129 30.54 -33.14 10.96
C PHE A 129 30.38 -31.66 11.31
N ASN A 130 29.21 -31.32 11.85
CA ASN A 130 28.79 -29.98 12.25
C ASN A 130 28.37 -29.09 11.07
N GLY A 131 27.60 -28.05 11.39
CA GLY A 131 27.11 -27.05 10.45
C GLY A 131 28.21 -26.13 9.95
N ALA A 132 27.98 -25.55 8.78
CA ALA A 132 28.82 -24.53 8.19
C ALA A 132 27.92 -23.33 7.88
N THR A 133 28.21 -22.22 8.56
CA THR A 133 27.24 -21.13 8.71
C THR A 133 26.84 -20.49 7.38
N ASP A 134 27.73 -20.45 6.38
CA ASP A 134 27.34 -19.97 5.04
C ASP A 134 26.26 -20.83 4.38
N GLY A 135 26.39 -22.15 4.44
CA GLY A 135 25.36 -23.08 3.97
C GLY A 135 24.04 -22.91 4.72
N ASP A 136 24.10 -22.67 6.02
CA ASP A 136 22.92 -22.55 6.88
C ASP A 136 22.19 -21.21 6.66
N LEU A 137 22.95 -20.12 6.47
CA LEU A 137 22.43 -18.82 6.04
C LEU A 137 21.74 -18.91 4.66
N ASP A 138 22.38 -19.55 3.68
CA ASP A 138 21.84 -19.70 2.33
C ASP A 138 20.58 -20.58 2.29
N ALA A 139 20.57 -21.70 3.02
CA ALA A 139 19.40 -22.58 3.11
C ALA A 139 18.21 -21.85 3.75
N THR A 140 18.48 -21.05 4.80
CA THR A 140 17.47 -20.22 5.46
C THR A 140 16.92 -19.15 4.51
N MET A 141 17.79 -18.43 3.80
CA MET A 141 17.34 -17.45 2.80
C MET A 141 16.51 -18.11 1.70
N ALA A 142 16.90 -19.30 1.25
CA ALA A 142 16.17 -20.05 0.23
C ALA A 142 14.77 -20.51 0.71
N LEU A 143 14.61 -20.87 1.99
CA LEU A 143 13.29 -21.15 2.59
C LEU A 143 12.40 -19.90 2.61
N ILE A 144 12.97 -18.73 2.90
CA ILE A 144 12.23 -17.46 2.82
C ILE A 144 11.79 -17.19 1.38
N VAL A 145 12.67 -17.38 0.39
CA VAL A 145 12.31 -17.26 -1.03
C VAL A 145 11.18 -18.26 -1.37
N ALA A 146 11.28 -19.52 -0.93
CA ALA A 146 10.27 -20.54 -1.16
C ALA A 146 8.90 -20.19 -0.56
N HIS A 147 8.87 -19.62 0.66
CA HIS A 147 7.65 -19.09 1.26
C HIS A 147 6.97 -18.06 0.36
N TYR A 148 7.73 -17.07 -0.13
CA TYR A 148 7.16 -16.05 -1.02
C TYR A 148 6.82 -16.61 -2.41
N GLN A 149 7.58 -17.59 -2.90
CA GLN A 149 7.41 -18.19 -4.21
C GLN A 149 6.15 -19.05 -4.32
N TRP A 150 5.86 -19.84 -3.29
CA TRP A 150 4.81 -20.87 -3.34
C TRP A 150 3.78 -20.78 -2.20
N GLY A 151 4.06 -20.00 -1.14
CA GLY A 151 3.29 -20.01 0.10
C GLY A 151 3.69 -21.17 1.01
N SER A 152 3.13 -21.24 2.22
CA SER A 152 3.52 -22.25 3.24
C SER A 152 2.40 -23.18 3.67
N GLN A 153 1.34 -23.27 2.87
CA GLN A 153 0.20 -24.19 3.09
C GLN A 153 0.41 -25.57 2.44
N GLY A 154 1.60 -25.81 1.87
CA GLY A 154 1.96 -27.04 1.16
C GLY A 154 2.49 -28.15 2.06
N ALA A 155 3.14 -29.16 1.46
CA ALA A 155 3.72 -30.29 2.19
C ALA A 155 4.89 -29.89 3.11
N ILE A 156 5.52 -28.75 2.85
CA ILE A 156 6.54 -28.14 3.70
C ILE A 156 6.02 -26.74 4.06
N ASP A 157 5.94 -26.47 5.35
CA ASP A 157 5.73 -25.13 5.87
C ASP A 157 7.06 -24.36 5.81
N TYR A 158 7.34 -23.71 4.68
CA TYR A 158 8.58 -22.96 4.48
C TYR A 158 8.74 -21.79 5.46
N GLN A 159 7.63 -21.15 5.86
CA GLN A 159 7.64 -20.05 6.82
C GLN A 159 8.13 -20.53 8.18
N LYS A 160 7.53 -21.60 8.69
CA LYS A 160 7.94 -22.20 9.95
C LYS A 160 9.36 -22.74 9.87
N ALA A 161 9.71 -23.44 8.78
CA ALA A 161 11.05 -23.96 8.59
C ALA A 161 12.11 -22.85 8.61
N ALA A 162 11.86 -21.72 7.94
CA ALA A 162 12.73 -20.55 7.97
C ALA A 162 12.83 -19.94 9.37
N LYS A 163 11.70 -19.67 10.05
CA LYS A 163 11.69 -19.09 11.41
C LYS A 163 12.45 -19.96 12.41
N ASP A 164 12.22 -21.28 12.39
CA ASP A 164 12.92 -22.23 13.24
C ASP A 164 14.42 -22.24 12.95
N HIS A 165 14.81 -22.13 11.67
CA HIS A 165 16.23 -22.13 11.29
C HIS A 165 16.92 -20.82 11.69
N ILE A 166 16.27 -19.67 11.49
CA ILE A 166 16.74 -18.35 11.97
C ILE A 166 17.02 -18.39 13.48
N ALA A 167 16.11 -18.97 14.26
CA ALA A 167 16.28 -19.10 15.71
C ALA A 167 17.51 -19.96 16.07
N ARG A 168 17.73 -21.07 15.36
CA ARG A 168 18.92 -21.91 15.55
C ARG A 168 20.21 -21.15 15.19
N ILE A 169 20.25 -20.44 14.06
CA ILE A 169 21.44 -19.66 13.64
C ILE A 169 21.76 -18.62 14.71
N LYS A 170 20.75 -17.89 15.19
CA LYS A 170 20.91 -16.92 16.28
C LYS A 170 21.50 -17.56 17.54
N GLN A 171 21.05 -18.77 17.90
CA GLN A 171 21.48 -19.46 19.12
C GLN A 171 22.89 -20.05 19.02
N HIS A 172 23.24 -20.63 17.87
CA HIS A 172 24.41 -21.49 17.74
C HIS A 172 25.52 -20.91 16.85
N GLU A 173 25.18 -20.05 15.90
CA GLU A 173 26.11 -19.56 14.88
C GLU A 173 26.40 -18.06 14.98
N VAL A 174 25.79 -17.38 15.95
CA VAL A 174 26.16 -16.01 16.33
C VAL A 174 26.74 -16.05 17.74
N GLU A 175 27.94 -15.50 17.91
CA GLU A 175 28.59 -15.44 19.22
C GLU A 175 27.84 -14.47 20.14
N ALA A 176 27.35 -15.00 21.27
CA ALA A 176 26.55 -14.25 22.23
C ALA A 176 27.32 -13.04 22.79
N GLY A 177 26.65 -11.89 22.84
CA GLY A 177 27.19 -10.63 23.38
C GLY A 177 28.08 -9.85 22.42
N SER A 178 28.83 -10.50 21.54
CA SER A 178 29.69 -9.83 20.54
C SER A 178 29.01 -9.66 19.18
N PHE A 179 27.99 -10.46 18.87
CA PHE A 179 27.31 -10.52 17.57
C PHE A 179 28.21 -10.96 16.41
N VAL A 180 29.40 -11.51 16.70
CA VAL A 180 30.29 -12.03 15.67
C VAL A 180 29.69 -13.30 15.10
N LEU A 181 29.51 -13.35 13.78
CA LEU A 181 29.10 -14.58 13.10
C LEU A 181 30.21 -15.63 13.26
N LYS A 182 29.84 -16.79 13.77
CA LYS A 182 30.71 -17.96 13.83
C LYS A 182 30.77 -18.61 12.44
N PRO A 183 31.83 -19.36 12.14
CA PRO A 183 31.94 -20.15 10.91
C PRO A 183 31.15 -21.47 10.93
N GLY A 184 30.68 -21.90 12.10
CA GLY A 184 29.81 -23.05 12.25
C GLY A 184 29.22 -23.11 13.65
N ASP A 185 28.22 -23.97 13.83
CA ASP A 185 27.50 -24.15 15.09
C ASP A 185 28.39 -24.62 16.26
N ALA A 186 29.45 -25.38 15.96
CA ALA A 186 30.34 -25.95 16.98
C ALA A 186 31.64 -25.17 17.27
N PHE A 187 32.01 -24.13 16.50
CA PHE A 187 33.35 -23.52 16.60
C PHE A 187 33.42 -22.05 16.13
N GLY A 188 34.57 -21.40 16.38
CA GLY A 188 34.89 -20.04 15.96
C GLY A 188 34.21 -18.93 16.78
N GLY A 189 34.00 -17.76 16.18
CA GLY A 189 33.53 -16.54 16.85
C GLY A 189 34.59 -15.44 16.80
N SER A 190 34.75 -14.66 17.87
CA SER A 190 35.69 -13.53 17.90
C SER A 190 37.14 -13.92 17.59
N GLY A 191 37.54 -15.16 17.92
CA GLY A 191 38.87 -15.69 17.62
C GLY A 191 39.07 -16.15 16.17
N LEU A 192 38.00 -16.51 15.47
CA LEU A 192 38.04 -17.04 14.10
C LEU A 192 36.66 -16.89 13.43
N THR A 193 36.62 -16.12 12.35
CA THR A 193 35.46 -15.86 11.51
C THR A 193 35.88 -15.78 10.04
N ASN A 194 34.93 -15.93 9.13
CA ASN A 194 35.16 -15.91 7.67
C ASN A 194 34.35 -14.76 7.03
N PRO A 195 35.01 -13.72 6.47
CA PRO A 195 34.32 -12.59 5.84
C PRO A 195 33.38 -12.98 4.69
N SER A 196 33.64 -14.10 4.01
CA SER A 196 32.79 -14.55 2.90
C SER A 196 31.43 -15.08 3.33
N TYR A 197 31.27 -15.40 4.62
CA TYR A 197 30.00 -15.85 5.21
C TYR A 197 29.12 -14.66 5.57
N PHE A 198 29.70 -13.45 5.66
CA PHE A 198 28.98 -12.27 6.06
C PHE A 198 27.94 -11.88 5.01
N SER A 199 26.67 -12.08 5.37
CA SER A 199 25.51 -11.77 4.53
C SER A 199 24.59 -10.74 5.18
N PRO A 200 25.02 -9.46 5.35
CA PRO A 200 24.22 -8.41 5.98
C PRO A 200 22.79 -8.28 5.44
N ALA A 201 22.62 -8.45 4.13
CA ALA A 201 21.31 -8.45 3.49
C ALA A 201 20.38 -9.53 4.08
N TYR A 202 20.91 -10.74 4.30
CA TYR A 202 20.14 -11.86 4.82
C TYR A 202 19.79 -11.63 6.28
N TYR A 203 20.69 -11.07 7.08
CA TYR A 203 20.39 -10.73 8.47
C TYR A 203 19.22 -9.74 8.55
N ARG A 204 19.19 -8.71 7.70
CA ARG A 204 18.07 -7.77 7.65
C ARG A 204 16.76 -8.47 7.28
N VAL A 205 16.80 -9.37 6.31
CA VAL A 205 15.65 -10.21 5.94
C VAL A 205 15.24 -11.11 7.11
N PHE A 206 16.17 -11.75 7.80
CA PHE A 206 15.89 -12.61 8.94
C PHE A 206 15.24 -11.82 10.08
N GLY A 207 15.77 -10.64 10.38
CA GLY A 207 15.20 -9.75 11.38
C GLY A 207 13.80 -9.27 11.01
N GLN A 208 13.51 -9.02 9.74
CA GLN A 208 12.14 -8.73 9.30
C GLN A 208 11.24 -9.97 9.41
N PHE A 209 11.72 -11.12 8.95
CA PHE A 209 10.93 -12.36 8.88
C PHE A 209 10.65 -13.00 10.25
N SER A 210 11.49 -12.72 11.25
CA SER A 210 11.39 -13.21 12.63
C SER A 210 11.03 -12.12 13.65
N ASN A 211 10.77 -10.89 13.20
CA ASN A 211 10.46 -9.72 14.03
C ASN A 211 11.50 -9.46 15.13
N ASP A 212 12.76 -9.53 14.73
CA ASP A 212 13.93 -9.26 15.55
C ASP A 212 14.96 -8.41 14.79
N GLN A 213 14.49 -7.34 14.13
CA GLN A 213 15.33 -6.47 13.32
C GLN A 213 16.49 -5.88 14.15
N SER A 214 16.26 -5.57 15.42
CA SER A 214 17.27 -4.98 16.31
C SER A 214 18.47 -5.91 16.50
N TYR A 215 18.25 -7.19 16.76
CA TYR A 215 19.33 -8.16 16.93
C TYR A 215 20.10 -8.37 15.62
N TRP A 216 19.39 -8.65 14.54
CA TRP A 216 20.03 -8.97 13.27
C TRP A 216 20.74 -7.77 12.62
N ASN A 217 20.26 -6.55 12.88
CA ASN A 217 21.00 -5.34 12.49
C ASN A 217 22.32 -5.19 13.26
N GLN A 218 22.42 -5.67 14.51
CA GLN A 218 23.70 -5.69 15.24
C GLN A 218 24.67 -6.71 14.63
N VAL A 219 24.19 -7.87 14.19
CA VAL A 219 25.00 -8.85 13.45
C VAL A 219 25.52 -8.25 12.13
N ALA A 220 24.65 -7.57 11.38
CA ALA A 220 25.03 -6.87 10.14
C ALA A 220 26.09 -5.79 10.40
N ALA A 221 25.88 -4.94 11.40
CA ALA A 221 26.83 -3.90 11.78
C ALA A 221 28.18 -4.51 12.20
N LYS A 222 28.17 -5.60 12.97
CA LYS A 222 29.39 -6.29 13.39
C LYS A 222 30.14 -6.88 12.19
N SER A 223 29.46 -7.47 11.21
CA SER A 223 30.10 -7.94 9.97
C SER A 223 30.84 -6.82 9.22
N TYR A 224 30.24 -5.63 9.07
CA TYR A 224 30.91 -4.48 8.45
C TYR A 224 32.08 -3.94 9.27
N GLU A 225 31.97 -3.96 10.60
CA GLU A 225 33.07 -3.61 11.49
C GLU A 225 34.27 -4.55 11.28
N VAL A 226 34.03 -5.87 11.26
CA VAL A 226 35.08 -6.86 11.04
C VAL A 226 35.71 -6.72 9.65
N ILE A 227 34.91 -6.53 8.60
CA ILE A 227 35.42 -6.29 7.23
C ILE A 227 36.32 -5.06 7.21
N THR A 228 35.84 -3.95 7.77
CA THR A 228 36.57 -2.68 7.77
C THR A 228 37.88 -2.78 8.53
N LYS A 229 37.87 -3.46 9.69
CA LYS A 229 39.08 -3.77 10.46
C LYS A 229 40.02 -4.70 9.69
N ASN A 230 39.50 -5.72 9.02
CA ASN A 230 40.34 -6.64 8.24
C ASN A 230 41.06 -5.91 7.10
N LEU A 231 40.38 -5.00 6.41
CA LEU A 231 41.00 -4.19 5.38
C LEU A 231 42.05 -3.23 5.95
N SER A 232 41.77 -2.55 7.06
CA SER A 232 42.67 -1.54 7.62
C SER A 232 43.88 -2.14 8.32
N VAL A 233 43.68 -3.14 9.20
CA VAL A 233 44.74 -3.77 9.99
C VAL A 233 45.76 -4.47 9.12
N ASN A 234 45.32 -5.11 8.03
CA ASN A 234 46.20 -5.84 7.13
C ASN A 234 46.65 -5.01 5.92
N SER A 235 46.36 -3.69 5.90
CA SER A 235 46.70 -2.78 4.81
C SER A 235 46.26 -3.31 3.43
N ALA A 236 45.03 -3.83 3.37
CA ALA A 236 44.52 -4.48 2.18
C ALA A 236 44.25 -3.47 1.06
N ALA A 237 44.61 -3.82 -0.17
CA ALA A 237 44.27 -3.10 -1.37
C ALA A 237 42.81 -3.36 -1.75
N GLY A 238 42.10 -2.28 -2.12
CA GLY A 238 40.70 -2.38 -2.52
C GLY A 238 39.83 -3.03 -1.46
N GLY A 239 39.01 -4.00 -1.89
CA GLY A 239 38.13 -4.80 -1.04
C GLY A 239 38.67 -6.19 -0.72
N LEU A 240 39.99 -6.42 -0.77
CA LEU A 240 40.58 -7.75 -0.64
C LEU A 240 40.68 -8.22 0.82
N VAL A 241 39.55 -8.67 1.38
CA VAL A 241 39.52 -9.33 2.69
C VAL A 241 40.27 -10.66 2.69
N SER A 242 40.77 -11.10 3.84
CA SER A 242 41.36 -12.43 3.98
C SER A 242 40.28 -13.50 4.14
N ASP A 243 40.52 -14.74 3.71
CA ASP A 243 39.58 -15.87 3.86
C ASP A 243 39.13 -16.04 5.32
N TRP A 244 40.08 -15.95 6.26
CA TRP A 244 39.82 -16.12 7.68
C TRP A 244 40.50 -15.04 8.50
N CYS A 245 39.81 -14.52 9.50
CA CYS A 245 40.34 -13.51 10.40
C CYS A 245 39.75 -13.67 11.81
N SER A 246 40.28 -12.92 12.76
CA SER A 246 39.59 -12.70 14.04
C SER A 246 38.70 -11.46 13.93
N ALA A 247 37.78 -11.27 14.89
CA ALA A 247 36.84 -10.15 14.86
C ALA A 247 37.50 -8.77 15.01
N ASN A 248 38.77 -8.70 15.42
CA ASN A 248 39.53 -7.45 15.40
C ASN A 248 40.12 -7.12 14.02
N GLY A 249 39.89 -7.96 13.00
CA GLY A 249 40.38 -7.82 11.63
C GLY A 249 41.73 -8.48 11.36
N SER A 250 42.55 -8.75 12.37
CA SER A 250 43.84 -9.42 12.20
C SER A 250 43.69 -10.87 11.72
N HIS A 251 44.70 -11.38 11.03
CA HIS A 251 44.84 -12.81 10.76
C HIS A 251 44.71 -13.64 12.05
N SER A 252 43.92 -14.71 12.00
CA SER A 252 43.74 -15.59 13.16
C SER A 252 44.82 -16.67 13.20
N SER A 253 45.39 -16.93 14.38
CA SER A 253 46.26 -18.10 14.60
C SER A 253 45.49 -19.41 14.56
N GLN A 254 44.18 -19.38 14.77
CA GLN A 254 43.29 -20.55 14.66
C GLN A 254 43.05 -20.97 13.21
N ALA A 255 43.42 -20.12 12.24
CA ALA A 255 43.25 -20.41 10.82
C ALA A 255 44.37 -21.27 10.21
N GLY A 256 45.28 -21.84 11.02
CA GLY A 256 46.47 -22.55 10.54
C GLY A 256 46.20 -23.76 9.63
N GLY A 257 45.02 -24.38 9.73
CA GLY A 257 44.60 -25.50 8.88
C GLY A 257 44.02 -25.11 7.52
N TYR A 258 43.76 -23.82 7.30
CA TYR A 258 43.20 -23.32 6.03
C TYR A 258 44.31 -22.86 5.09
N PHE A 259 43.96 -22.71 3.81
CA PHE A 259 44.91 -22.31 2.77
C PHE A 259 45.66 -21.02 3.15
N SER A 260 46.99 -21.08 3.13
CA SER A 260 47.88 -19.97 3.54
C SER A 260 47.58 -19.44 4.96
N GLY A 261 47.07 -20.27 5.86
CA GLY A 261 46.63 -19.85 7.19
C GLY A 261 45.45 -18.87 7.16
N GLY A 262 44.65 -18.89 6.09
CA GLY A 262 43.49 -18.01 5.86
C GLY A 262 43.84 -16.56 5.55
N ARG A 263 45.11 -16.25 5.25
CA ARG A 263 45.61 -14.86 5.16
C ARG A 263 45.40 -14.19 3.81
N ARG A 264 44.99 -14.93 2.79
CA ARG A 264 44.91 -14.46 1.40
C ARG A 264 43.46 -14.16 1.04
N TYR A 265 43.27 -13.37 -0.02
CA TYR A 265 42.01 -13.34 -0.74
C TYR A 265 42.00 -14.53 -1.70
N HIS A 266 41.36 -15.63 -1.31
CA HIS A 266 41.26 -16.87 -2.09
C HIS A 266 39.78 -17.27 -2.25
N TYR A 267 39.51 -18.56 -2.51
CA TYR A 267 38.19 -19.06 -2.89
C TYR A 267 37.10 -18.84 -1.84
N ASP A 268 37.44 -18.75 -0.56
CA ASP A 268 36.49 -18.31 0.47
C ASP A 268 36.17 -16.83 0.27
N ALA A 269 37.16 -15.95 0.48
CA ALA A 269 37.02 -14.49 0.44
C ALA A 269 36.40 -13.98 -0.86
N ALA A 270 36.59 -14.71 -1.97
CA ALA A 270 36.05 -14.40 -3.28
C ALA A 270 34.54 -14.14 -3.29
N ARG A 271 33.75 -14.73 -2.37
CA ARG A 271 32.29 -14.53 -2.33
C ARG A 271 31.87 -13.21 -1.68
N THR A 272 32.75 -12.58 -0.90
CA THR A 272 32.44 -11.36 -0.11
C THR A 272 31.88 -10.21 -0.96
N PRO A 273 32.47 -9.85 -2.13
CA PRO A 273 31.88 -8.85 -3.03
C PRO A 273 30.42 -9.09 -3.41
N TRP A 274 30.04 -10.34 -3.68
CA TRP A 274 28.66 -10.68 -3.99
C TRP A 274 27.75 -10.47 -2.77
N ARG A 275 28.11 -11.04 -1.61
CA ARG A 275 27.30 -10.95 -0.38
C ARG A 275 27.03 -9.50 0.03
N ILE A 276 28.06 -8.66 -0.06
CA ILE A 276 27.95 -7.24 0.30
C ILE A 276 27.20 -6.45 -0.77
N ALA A 277 27.40 -6.76 -2.05
CA ALA A 277 26.62 -6.15 -3.12
C ALA A 277 25.12 -6.41 -2.95
N THR A 278 24.72 -7.61 -2.49
CA THR A 278 23.32 -7.96 -2.19
C THR A 278 22.69 -6.99 -1.17
N ASP A 279 23.41 -6.59 -0.12
CA ASP A 279 22.88 -5.65 0.89
C ASP A 279 22.66 -4.25 0.29
N TYR A 280 23.57 -3.82 -0.59
CA TYR A 280 23.40 -2.55 -1.28
C TYR A 280 22.19 -2.55 -2.22
N ILE A 281 22.04 -3.56 -3.10
CA ILE A 281 20.96 -3.55 -4.09
C ILE A 281 19.57 -3.70 -3.45
N TRP A 282 19.49 -4.35 -2.29
CA TRP A 282 18.22 -4.53 -1.58
C TRP A 282 17.90 -3.37 -0.62
N PHE A 283 18.90 -2.78 0.03
CA PHE A 283 18.69 -1.84 1.14
C PHE A 283 19.46 -0.51 1.04
N GLY A 284 20.30 -0.31 0.04
CA GLY A 284 20.99 0.96 -0.23
C GLY A 284 21.98 1.39 0.85
N THR A 285 22.50 0.44 1.64
CA THR A 285 23.33 0.73 2.81
C THR A 285 24.69 1.34 2.43
N ALA A 286 25.11 2.37 3.17
CA ALA A 286 26.34 3.11 2.88
C ALA A 286 27.61 2.26 3.04
N GLU A 287 27.64 1.35 4.02
CA GLU A 287 28.74 0.44 4.28
C GLU A 287 28.96 -0.52 3.10
N ALA A 288 27.86 -1.07 2.55
CA ALA A 288 27.90 -1.91 1.37
C ALA A 288 28.43 -1.15 0.15
N ALA A 289 27.90 0.06 -0.09
CA ALA A 289 28.35 0.91 -1.18
C ALA A 289 29.86 1.19 -1.08
N ALA A 290 30.35 1.54 0.12
CA ALA A 290 31.75 1.83 0.37
C ALA A 290 32.66 0.61 0.12
N TYR A 291 32.27 -0.58 0.58
CA TYR A 291 33.03 -1.81 0.33
C TYR A 291 33.02 -2.19 -1.15
N CYS A 292 31.85 -2.23 -1.78
CA CYS A 292 31.69 -2.58 -3.19
C CYS A 292 32.46 -1.63 -4.11
N LYS A 293 32.48 -0.33 -3.79
CA LYS A 293 33.32 0.64 -4.51
C LYS A 293 34.80 0.26 -4.46
N LYS A 294 35.34 -0.07 -3.29
CA LYS A 294 36.75 -0.49 -3.14
C LYS A 294 37.05 -1.76 -3.93
N ALA A 295 36.14 -2.75 -3.90
CA ALA A 295 36.28 -4.00 -4.63
C ALA A 295 36.20 -3.79 -6.16
N SER A 296 35.27 -2.96 -6.63
CA SER A 296 35.14 -2.63 -8.05
C SER A 296 36.32 -1.79 -8.56
N ASP A 297 36.79 -0.81 -7.78
CA ASP A 297 37.94 0.03 -8.12
C ASP A 297 39.24 -0.77 -8.18
N PHE A 298 39.39 -1.82 -7.36
CA PHE A 298 40.53 -2.75 -7.48
C PHE A 298 40.62 -3.32 -8.90
N VAL A 299 39.51 -3.86 -9.43
CA VAL A 299 39.49 -4.42 -10.78
C VAL A 299 39.61 -3.33 -11.84
N ARG A 300 38.79 -2.29 -11.74
CA ARG A 300 38.70 -1.25 -12.77
C ARG A 300 39.98 -0.42 -12.88
N VAL A 301 40.59 -0.05 -11.76
CA VAL A 301 41.73 0.87 -11.72
C VAL A 301 43.05 0.11 -11.57
N GLN A 302 43.16 -0.81 -10.60
CA GLN A 302 44.46 -1.45 -10.34
C GLN A 302 44.76 -2.58 -11.32
N LEU A 303 43.75 -3.40 -11.66
CA LEU A 303 43.93 -4.46 -12.66
C LEU A 303 43.69 -3.99 -14.10
N GLY A 304 43.07 -2.82 -14.29
CA GLY A 304 42.77 -2.28 -15.62
C GLY A 304 41.63 -2.99 -16.35
N GLY A 305 40.77 -3.72 -15.65
CA GLY A 305 39.61 -4.42 -16.25
C GLY A 305 39.41 -5.84 -15.73
N SER A 306 38.22 -6.40 -15.99
CA SER A 306 37.81 -7.71 -15.50
C SER A 306 38.62 -8.87 -16.10
N SER A 307 39.07 -8.73 -17.36
CA SER A 307 39.84 -9.77 -18.06
C SER A 307 41.18 -10.10 -17.40
N ASN A 308 41.67 -9.22 -16.52
CA ASN A 308 42.91 -9.40 -15.76
C ASN A 308 42.68 -10.03 -14.39
N ILE A 309 41.43 -10.33 -14.00
CA ILE A 309 41.12 -10.99 -12.74
C ILE A 309 41.75 -12.39 -12.70
N LYS A 310 42.44 -12.71 -11.61
CA LYS A 310 42.95 -14.04 -11.28
C LYS A 310 42.30 -14.62 -10.03
N ASP A 311 42.47 -15.92 -9.85
CA ASP A 311 41.89 -16.72 -8.76
C ASP A 311 42.69 -16.68 -7.44
N GLY A 312 43.30 -15.53 -7.13
CA GLY A 312 43.97 -15.35 -5.85
C GLY A 312 44.88 -14.14 -5.75
N TYR A 313 44.72 -13.39 -4.66
CA TYR A 313 45.54 -12.22 -4.35
C TYR A 313 46.05 -12.23 -2.91
N TYR A 314 47.27 -11.74 -2.72
CA TYR A 314 47.68 -11.24 -1.41
C TYR A 314 46.84 -10.01 -1.06
N GLN A 315 46.62 -9.74 0.23
CA GLN A 315 45.79 -8.60 0.63
C GLN A 315 46.35 -7.26 0.13
N ASN A 316 47.66 -7.12 -0.07
CA ASN A 316 48.26 -5.92 -0.66
C ASN A 316 47.96 -5.72 -2.17
N GLY A 317 47.16 -6.59 -2.80
CA GLY A 317 46.76 -6.52 -4.21
C GLY A 317 47.67 -7.27 -5.18
N SER A 318 48.83 -7.76 -4.72
CA SER A 318 49.69 -8.56 -5.58
C SER A 318 49.07 -9.93 -5.88
N VAL A 319 49.20 -10.36 -7.13
CA VAL A 319 48.59 -11.59 -7.63
C VAL A 319 49.47 -12.80 -7.34
N TYR A 320 48.85 -13.92 -6.96
CA TYR A 320 49.49 -15.25 -6.97
C TYR A 320 48.64 -16.31 -7.67
N GLY A 321 47.35 -16.04 -7.84
CA GLY A 321 46.46 -16.86 -8.65
C GLY A 321 46.93 -16.91 -10.10
N GLN A 322 46.56 -18.00 -10.78
CA GLN A 322 46.99 -18.28 -12.15
C GLN A 322 45.83 -18.24 -13.12
N TYR A 323 44.65 -18.65 -12.67
CA TYR A 323 43.49 -18.90 -13.50
C TYR A 323 42.53 -17.72 -13.49
N HIS A 324 41.79 -17.55 -14.58
CA HIS A 324 40.73 -16.56 -14.72
C HIS A 324 39.41 -17.34 -14.77
N ASN A 325 38.56 -17.21 -13.74
CA ASN A 325 37.40 -18.07 -13.55
C ASN A 325 36.19 -17.34 -12.95
N SER A 326 35.04 -17.99 -13.00
CA SER A 326 33.75 -17.36 -12.68
C SER A 326 33.57 -16.99 -11.21
N THR A 327 34.23 -17.72 -10.30
CA THR A 327 34.20 -17.44 -8.85
C THR A 327 34.68 -16.02 -8.55
N PHE A 328 35.81 -15.63 -9.13
CA PHE A 328 36.39 -14.31 -8.85
C PHE A 328 35.78 -13.24 -9.75
N VAL A 329 35.62 -13.53 -11.05
CA VAL A 329 35.09 -12.56 -12.03
C VAL A 329 33.68 -12.14 -11.65
N GLY A 330 32.79 -13.09 -11.35
CA GLY A 330 31.41 -12.77 -11.07
C GLY A 330 31.19 -12.09 -9.72
N ALA A 331 32.03 -12.38 -8.72
CA ALA A 331 31.99 -11.66 -7.46
C ALA A 331 32.33 -10.18 -7.63
N PHE A 332 33.43 -9.85 -8.32
CA PHE A 332 33.78 -8.46 -8.59
C PHE A 332 32.79 -7.77 -9.53
N ALA A 333 32.23 -8.49 -10.51
CA ALA A 333 31.14 -7.97 -11.34
C ALA A 333 29.92 -7.59 -10.48
N ASN A 334 29.59 -8.38 -9.45
CA ASN A 334 28.52 -8.05 -8.51
C ASN A 334 28.86 -6.83 -7.64
N ALA A 335 30.11 -6.64 -7.22
CA ALA A 335 30.50 -5.38 -6.55
C ALA A 335 30.33 -4.15 -7.46
N ALA A 336 30.59 -4.28 -8.77
CA ALA A 336 30.38 -3.18 -9.72
C ALA A 336 28.92 -2.73 -9.86
N ILE A 337 27.94 -3.55 -9.43
CA ILE A 337 26.52 -3.16 -9.34
C ILE A 337 26.33 -1.98 -8.39
N ALA A 338 27.18 -1.81 -7.37
CA ALA A 338 26.99 -0.70 -6.42
C ALA A 338 27.20 0.71 -7.02
N GLY A 339 27.65 0.81 -8.28
CA GLY A 339 27.92 2.06 -9.00
C GLY A 339 29.35 2.54 -8.73
N GLU A 340 30.09 3.06 -9.72
CA GLU A 340 29.91 4.37 -10.37
C GLU A 340 30.11 4.35 -11.91
N GLN A 341 30.36 3.18 -12.52
CA GLN A 341 30.84 3.09 -13.91
C GLN A 341 30.15 1.98 -14.71
N GLN A 342 29.10 2.34 -15.46
CA GLN A 342 28.28 1.40 -16.24
C GLN A 342 29.10 0.55 -17.21
N ALA A 343 30.04 1.16 -17.96
CA ALA A 343 30.86 0.43 -18.92
C ALA A 343 31.72 -0.67 -18.28
N HIS A 344 32.20 -0.45 -17.05
CA HIS A 344 32.95 -1.46 -16.31
C HIS A 344 32.05 -2.62 -15.86
N LEU A 345 30.83 -2.32 -15.40
CA LEU A 345 29.83 -3.34 -15.06
C LEU A 345 29.44 -4.18 -16.28
N ASP A 346 29.16 -3.55 -17.42
CA ASP A 346 28.79 -4.24 -18.67
C ASP A 346 29.93 -5.14 -19.19
N ALA A 347 31.17 -4.66 -19.11
CA ALA A 347 32.36 -5.44 -19.46
C ALA A 347 32.53 -6.65 -18.52
N SER A 348 32.41 -6.45 -17.20
CA SER A 348 32.53 -7.53 -16.20
C SER A 348 31.41 -8.56 -16.33
N TYR A 349 30.20 -8.14 -16.67
CA TYR A 349 29.08 -9.04 -17.00
C TYR A 349 29.39 -9.89 -18.23
N THR A 350 29.87 -9.27 -19.32
CA THR A 350 30.23 -9.98 -20.56
C THR A 350 31.30 -11.03 -20.31
N ASP A 351 32.31 -10.66 -19.52
CA ASP A 351 33.42 -11.52 -19.14
C ASP A 351 32.90 -12.77 -18.39
N LEU A 352 32.10 -12.56 -17.34
CA LEU A 352 31.46 -13.66 -16.60
C LEU A 352 30.61 -14.56 -17.49
N ALA A 353 29.77 -13.97 -18.35
CA ALA A 353 28.86 -14.74 -19.21
C ALA A 353 29.63 -15.68 -20.15
N ASN A 354 30.79 -15.23 -20.66
CA ASN A 354 31.62 -15.95 -21.62
C ASN A 354 32.54 -17.03 -21.02
N LEU A 355 32.79 -17.01 -19.71
CA LEU A 355 33.62 -18.02 -19.05
C LEU A 355 33.02 -19.42 -19.16
N ASN A 356 33.84 -20.44 -19.42
CA ASN A 356 33.39 -21.82 -19.48
C ASN A 356 33.97 -22.60 -18.29
N ASP A 357 33.14 -22.78 -17.26
CA ASP A 357 33.49 -23.45 -16.00
C ASP A 357 32.57 -24.66 -15.75
N ASP A 358 31.95 -25.20 -16.79
CA ASP A 358 30.80 -26.11 -16.75
C ASP A 358 30.97 -27.34 -15.82
N PHE A 359 32.21 -27.78 -15.59
CA PHE A 359 32.53 -28.99 -14.80
C PHE A 359 33.13 -28.71 -13.41
N SER A 360 33.42 -27.46 -13.06
CA SER A 360 33.83 -27.08 -11.70
C SER A 360 32.58 -26.79 -10.87
N TYR A 361 32.34 -27.57 -9.82
CA TYR A 361 31.15 -27.40 -8.98
C TYR A 361 31.08 -25.97 -8.44
N PHE A 362 32.20 -25.48 -7.90
CA PHE A 362 32.22 -24.20 -7.21
C PHE A 362 32.09 -23.04 -8.19
N ASN A 363 32.90 -23.03 -9.26
CA ASN A 363 32.86 -21.96 -10.26
C ASN A 363 31.50 -21.89 -10.95
N GLN A 364 30.91 -23.03 -11.35
CA GLN A 364 29.63 -23.04 -12.08
C GLN A 364 28.44 -22.70 -11.16
N SER A 365 28.44 -23.14 -9.90
CA SER A 365 27.38 -22.79 -8.94
C SER A 365 27.37 -21.29 -8.68
N LEU A 366 28.54 -20.71 -8.39
CA LEU A 366 28.68 -19.27 -8.15
C LEU A 366 28.41 -18.45 -9.42
N LYS A 367 28.90 -18.89 -10.60
CA LYS A 367 28.56 -18.25 -11.88
C LYS A 367 27.05 -18.10 -12.03
N THR A 368 26.30 -19.15 -11.72
CA THR A 368 24.84 -19.17 -11.86
C THR A 368 24.17 -18.20 -10.90
N LEU A 369 24.56 -18.21 -9.61
CA LEU A 369 24.05 -17.25 -8.61
C LEU A 369 24.38 -15.80 -8.97
N TYR A 370 25.61 -15.54 -9.42
CA TYR A 370 26.06 -14.22 -9.84
C TYR A 370 25.29 -13.72 -11.06
N LEU A 371 25.03 -14.59 -12.05
CA LEU A 371 24.21 -14.24 -13.21
C LEU A 371 22.75 -14.02 -12.80
N PHE A 372 22.20 -14.78 -11.86
CA PHE A 372 20.86 -14.50 -11.31
C PHE A 372 20.82 -13.08 -10.73
N GLN A 373 21.81 -12.69 -9.92
CA GLN A 373 21.87 -11.34 -9.37
C GLN A 373 22.05 -10.27 -10.46
N LEU A 374 23.04 -10.41 -11.34
CA LEU A 374 23.34 -9.42 -12.40
C LEU A 374 22.18 -9.23 -13.39
N THR A 375 21.36 -10.26 -13.60
CA THR A 375 20.21 -10.20 -14.52
C THR A 375 18.90 -9.77 -13.86
N GLY A 376 18.86 -9.61 -12.53
CA GLY A 376 17.65 -9.23 -11.79
C GLY A 376 16.75 -10.41 -11.39
N ASN A 377 17.31 -11.61 -11.35
CA ASN A 377 16.64 -12.86 -10.98
C ASN A 377 17.00 -13.35 -9.57
N PHE A 378 17.87 -12.64 -8.85
CA PHE A 378 18.13 -12.81 -7.41
C PHE A 378 17.62 -11.56 -6.66
N PHE A 379 16.29 -11.47 -6.49
CA PHE A 379 15.62 -10.29 -5.96
C PHE A 379 15.21 -10.48 -4.49
N LEU A 380 15.09 -9.37 -3.75
CA LEU A 380 14.56 -9.38 -2.38
C LEU A 380 13.16 -10.02 -2.39
N PRO A 381 12.96 -11.20 -1.79
CA PRO A 381 11.67 -11.85 -1.79
C PRO A 381 10.76 -11.10 -0.81
N THR A 382 9.78 -10.40 -1.36
CA THR A 382 8.73 -9.70 -0.60
C THR A 382 7.38 -10.15 -1.15
N SER A 383 6.33 -10.08 -0.35
CA SER A 383 4.95 -10.30 -0.78
C SER A 383 4.47 -9.15 -1.69
N GLY A 384 5.08 -8.96 -2.87
CA GLY A 384 4.66 -7.92 -3.82
C GLY A 384 4.44 -6.56 -3.15
N GLY A 385 5.47 -5.99 -2.55
CA GLY A 385 5.39 -4.82 -1.68
C GLY A 385 5.58 -5.23 -0.21
N THR A 386 6.46 -4.52 0.49
CA THR A 386 6.73 -4.73 1.93
C THR A 386 5.44 -4.84 2.75
N PRO A 387 5.16 -5.97 3.43
CA PRO A 387 4.24 -5.96 4.54
C PRO A 387 5.00 -5.36 5.73
N VAL A 388 4.62 -4.14 6.10
CA VAL A 388 4.88 -3.62 7.44
C VAL A 388 3.99 -4.43 8.37
N ASN A 389 4.53 -4.99 9.47
CA ASN A 389 3.72 -5.68 10.49
C ASN A 389 2.50 -4.80 10.84
N GLN A 390 1.29 -5.31 10.61
CA GLN A 390 0.07 -4.57 10.84
C GLN A 390 -0.41 -4.80 12.27
N LYS A 391 -0.58 -3.71 13.01
CA LYS A 391 -1.03 -3.78 14.41
C LYS A 391 -2.33 -4.60 14.52
N PRO A 392 -2.46 -5.45 15.56
CA PRO A 392 -3.67 -6.23 15.76
C PRO A 392 -4.88 -5.31 15.94
N GLN A 393 -6.04 -5.71 15.44
CA GLN A 393 -7.30 -5.00 15.69
C GLN A 393 -7.94 -5.59 16.94
N VAL A 394 -8.34 -4.76 17.90
CA VAL A 394 -8.98 -5.20 19.14
C VAL A 394 -10.23 -4.38 19.41
N THR A 395 -11.29 -5.07 19.84
CA THR A 395 -12.59 -4.46 20.13
C THR A 395 -13.14 -5.01 21.43
N ILE A 396 -13.86 -4.15 22.17
CA ILE A 396 -14.74 -4.58 23.27
C ILE A 396 -16.12 -4.81 22.64
N SER A 397 -16.61 -6.05 22.68
CA SER A 397 -17.91 -6.46 22.11
C SER A 397 -19.06 -6.37 23.10
N SER A 398 -18.75 -6.40 24.39
CA SER A 398 -19.67 -6.15 25.50
C SER A 398 -18.87 -5.58 26.67
N PRO A 399 -19.41 -4.63 27.43
CA PRO A 399 -20.69 -3.93 27.22
C PRO A 399 -20.63 -2.92 26.06
N THR A 400 -21.79 -2.47 25.57
CA THR A 400 -21.85 -1.39 24.56
C THR A 400 -21.48 -0.05 25.19
N ASN A 401 -20.94 0.88 24.40
CA ASN A 401 -20.65 2.23 24.87
C ASN A 401 -21.92 2.91 25.42
N LEU A 402 -21.79 3.56 26.56
CA LEU A 402 -22.84 4.17 27.38
C LEU A 402 -23.86 3.20 27.99
N ALA A 403 -23.55 1.90 28.07
CA ALA A 403 -24.37 0.96 28.83
C ALA A 403 -24.39 1.32 30.32
N SER A 404 -25.56 1.19 30.94
CA SER A 404 -25.78 1.49 32.36
C SER A 404 -25.92 0.23 33.20
N PHE A 405 -25.31 0.22 34.38
CA PHE A 405 -25.31 -0.91 35.33
C PHE A 405 -25.56 -0.43 36.76
N GLU A 406 -26.14 -1.28 37.58
CA GLU A 406 -26.32 -0.98 39.01
C GLU A 406 -24.99 -1.14 39.77
N ILE A 407 -24.81 -0.39 40.85
CA ILE A 407 -23.69 -0.64 41.78
C ILE A 407 -23.69 -2.12 42.23
N ASN A 408 -22.50 -2.71 42.35
CA ASN A 408 -22.27 -4.12 42.66
C ASN A 408 -22.79 -5.13 41.62
N GLN A 409 -23.33 -4.69 40.48
CA GLN A 409 -23.62 -5.57 39.36
C GLN A 409 -22.31 -6.02 38.68
N VAL A 410 -22.21 -7.32 38.36
CA VAL A 410 -21.09 -7.83 37.56
C VAL A 410 -21.29 -7.43 36.10
N ILE A 411 -20.38 -6.61 35.59
CA ILE A 411 -20.29 -6.14 34.21
C ILE A 411 -19.41 -7.12 33.44
N ASN A 412 -20.03 -7.94 32.59
CA ASN A 412 -19.31 -8.90 31.74
C ASN A 412 -18.68 -8.17 30.55
N ILE A 413 -17.36 -8.04 30.58
CA ILE A 413 -16.56 -7.41 29.55
C ILE A 413 -15.97 -8.49 28.64
N THR A 414 -16.34 -8.48 27.37
CA THR A 414 -15.78 -9.36 26.35
C THR A 414 -15.00 -8.54 25.35
N ALA A 415 -13.75 -8.93 25.11
CA ALA A 415 -12.90 -8.35 24.08
C ALA A 415 -12.42 -9.43 23.13
N SER A 416 -12.34 -9.09 21.85
CA SER A 416 -11.79 -9.95 20.80
C SER A 416 -10.82 -9.17 19.95
N ALA A 417 -9.74 -9.84 19.55
CA ALA A 417 -8.74 -9.26 18.68
C ALA A 417 -8.44 -10.18 17.50
N THR A 418 -8.10 -9.58 16.37
CA THR A 418 -7.68 -10.27 15.15
C THR A 418 -6.42 -9.61 14.64
N ASP A 419 -5.51 -10.42 14.11
CA ASP A 419 -4.33 -9.93 13.42
C ASP A 419 -4.40 -10.43 11.97
N ILE A 420 -4.08 -9.54 11.03
CA ILE A 420 -4.30 -9.80 9.60
C ILE A 420 -3.07 -10.43 8.93
N ASP A 421 -1.88 -10.24 9.51
CA ASP A 421 -0.61 -10.77 9.06
C ASP A 421 0.09 -11.66 10.10
N GLY A 422 -0.48 -11.79 11.30
CA GLY A 422 0.01 -12.66 12.36
C GLY A 422 -1.09 -13.28 13.24
N GLU A 423 -0.72 -13.54 14.49
CA GLU A 423 -1.58 -14.05 15.55
C GLU A 423 -1.55 -13.10 16.76
N VAL A 424 -2.69 -12.95 17.43
CA VAL A 424 -2.76 -12.20 18.69
C VAL A 424 -2.24 -13.09 19.83
N VAL A 425 -1.19 -12.65 20.52
CA VAL A 425 -0.59 -13.40 21.65
C VAL A 425 -1.18 -13.01 23.00
N LYS A 426 -1.68 -11.78 23.16
CA LYS A 426 -2.19 -11.29 24.45
C LYS A 426 -3.22 -10.17 24.28
N ILE A 427 -4.22 -10.14 25.16
CA ILE A 427 -5.11 -9.00 25.38
C ILE A 427 -5.03 -8.57 26.85
N GLU A 428 -4.89 -7.26 27.11
CA GLU A 428 -5.00 -6.62 28.42
C GLU A 428 -6.30 -5.78 28.47
N LEU A 429 -6.98 -5.78 29.61
CA LEU A 429 -8.16 -4.95 29.86
C LEU A 429 -7.85 -3.88 30.91
N LEU A 430 -8.21 -2.64 30.63
CA LEU A 430 -8.03 -1.48 31.50
C LEU A 430 -9.37 -0.84 31.85
N VAL A 431 -9.50 -0.40 33.11
CA VAL A 431 -10.60 0.45 33.60
C VAL A 431 -10.00 1.74 34.16
N ASP A 432 -10.42 2.89 33.63
CA ASP A 432 -9.86 4.22 33.94
C ASP A 432 -8.31 4.25 33.88
N GLY A 433 -7.76 3.54 32.89
CA GLY A 433 -6.32 3.43 32.66
C GLY A 433 -5.58 2.45 33.56
N GLN A 434 -6.25 1.79 34.52
CA GLN A 434 -5.65 0.76 35.37
C GLN A 434 -5.91 -0.63 34.81
N LYS A 435 -4.87 -1.48 34.70
CA LYS A 435 -5.03 -2.87 34.22
C LYS A 435 -5.81 -3.69 35.25
N VAL A 436 -6.93 -4.27 34.82
CA VAL A 436 -7.80 -5.12 35.67
C VAL A 436 -7.77 -6.60 35.29
N ALA A 437 -7.41 -6.94 34.05
CA ALA A 437 -7.32 -8.32 33.58
C ALA A 437 -6.37 -8.48 32.38
N GLU A 438 -5.95 -9.71 32.11
CA GLU A 438 -5.23 -10.11 30.89
C GLU A 438 -5.59 -11.54 30.48
N SER A 439 -5.43 -11.85 29.20
CA SER A 439 -5.66 -13.17 28.61
C SER A 439 -4.59 -13.47 27.55
N ALA A 440 -4.17 -14.73 27.45
CA ALA A 440 -3.35 -15.21 26.35
C ALA A 440 -4.25 -15.54 25.15
N GLY A 441 -3.83 -15.14 23.94
CA GLY A 441 -4.59 -15.36 22.71
C GLY A 441 -5.55 -14.22 22.33
N SER A 442 -6.46 -14.51 21.40
CA SER A 442 -7.30 -13.53 20.67
C SER A 442 -8.63 -13.17 21.34
N SER A 443 -8.90 -13.66 22.54
CA SER A 443 -10.14 -13.35 23.27
C SER A 443 -9.93 -13.18 24.77
N LEU A 444 -10.72 -12.30 25.37
CA LEU A 444 -10.75 -12.04 26.80
C LEU A 444 -12.21 -11.92 27.24
N SER A 445 -12.56 -12.57 28.35
CA SER A 445 -13.83 -12.41 29.04
C SER A 445 -13.57 -12.20 30.52
N TYR A 446 -14.08 -11.11 31.08
CA TYR A 446 -13.82 -10.71 32.46
C TYR A 446 -15.05 -10.05 33.10
N GLY A 447 -15.42 -10.48 34.30
CA GLY A 447 -16.49 -9.87 35.09
C GLY A 447 -15.94 -8.78 36.00
N TRP A 448 -16.21 -7.52 35.67
CA TRP A 448 -15.78 -6.36 36.47
C TRP A 448 -16.94 -5.83 37.34
N GLN A 449 -16.65 -5.32 38.54
CA GLN A 449 -17.66 -4.83 39.48
C GLN A 449 -17.12 -3.63 40.27
N THR A 450 -18.01 -2.71 40.67
CA THR A 450 -17.69 -1.55 41.50
C THR A 450 -18.87 -1.17 42.39
N SER A 451 -18.58 -0.62 43.57
CA SER A 451 -19.59 -0.12 44.52
C SER A 451 -19.81 1.39 44.44
N ALA A 452 -19.04 2.11 43.62
CA ALA A 452 -19.12 3.56 43.49
C ALA A 452 -19.88 3.94 42.21
N PRO A 453 -20.91 4.81 42.28
CA PRO A 453 -21.59 5.30 41.10
C PRO A 453 -20.69 6.25 40.30
N GLY A 454 -20.87 6.28 38.99
CA GLY A 454 -20.12 7.15 38.07
C GLY A 454 -19.84 6.49 36.72
N ALA A 455 -19.29 7.29 35.81
CA ALA A 455 -18.86 6.83 34.50
C ALA A 455 -17.45 6.23 34.56
N TYR A 456 -17.27 5.03 34.00
CA TYR A 456 -16.00 4.31 33.92
C TYR A 456 -15.60 4.06 32.48
N THR A 457 -14.32 4.21 32.17
CA THR A 457 -13.79 4.02 30.82
C THR A 457 -13.08 2.69 30.69
N LEU A 458 -13.59 1.82 29.82
CA LEU A 458 -13.02 0.52 29.49
C LEU A 458 -12.17 0.61 28.22
N VAL A 459 -10.97 0.05 28.23
CA VAL A 459 -10.08 -0.06 27.06
C VAL A 459 -9.46 -1.44 27.02
N ALA A 460 -9.49 -2.11 25.86
CA ALA A 460 -8.76 -3.34 25.62
C ALA A 460 -7.49 -3.05 24.81
N LYS A 461 -6.38 -3.73 25.10
CA LYS A 461 -5.10 -3.58 24.41
C LYS A 461 -4.61 -4.94 23.95
N ALA A 462 -4.42 -5.13 22.65
CA ALA A 462 -3.94 -6.38 22.08
C ALA A 462 -2.47 -6.28 21.63
N TYR A 463 -1.80 -7.43 21.66
CA TYR A 463 -0.42 -7.63 21.26
C TYR A 463 -0.34 -8.80 20.28
N ASP A 464 0.45 -8.65 19.23
CA ASP A 464 0.68 -9.69 18.23
C ASP A 464 1.96 -10.49 18.47
N ASN A 465 2.17 -11.55 17.69
CA ASN A 465 3.35 -12.41 17.73
C ASN A 465 4.65 -11.71 17.28
N ASP A 466 4.53 -10.50 16.75
CA ASP A 466 5.58 -9.71 16.12
C ASP A 466 5.88 -8.42 16.89
N GLY A 467 5.30 -8.30 18.10
CA GLY A 467 5.52 -7.24 19.08
C GLY A 467 4.72 -5.95 18.86
N ALA A 468 3.89 -5.83 17.83
CA ALA A 468 3.05 -4.64 17.66
C ALA A 468 1.80 -4.72 18.56
N GLN A 469 1.28 -3.53 18.87
CA GLN A 469 0.20 -3.35 19.83
C GLN A 469 -0.80 -2.32 19.33
N ASN A 470 -2.06 -2.54 19.69
CA ASN A 470 -3.14 -1.59 19.44
C ASN A 470 -4.11 -1.56 20.62
N THR A 471 -4.87 -0.47 20.73
CA THR A 471 -5.93 -0.30 21.74
C THR A 471 -7.29 -0.20 21.06
N SER A 472 -8.32 -0.73 21.69
CA SER A 472 -9.70 -0.57 21.25
C SER A 472 -10.11 0.90 21.38
N THR A 473 -11.22 1.26 20.75
CA THR A 473 -11.97 2.44 21.19
C THR A 473 -12.35 2.28 22.67
N SER A 474 -12.42 3.41 23.38
CA SER A 474 -12.90 3.41 24.75
C SER A 474 -14.40 3.15 24.79
N VAL A 475 -14.83 2.25 25.67
CA VAL A 475 -16.23 2.02 26.02
C VAL A 475 -16.46 2.67 27.37
N THR A 476 -17.30 3.69 27.43
CA THR A 476 -17.73 4.29 28.70
C THR A 476 -18.95 3.52 29.20
N VAL A 477 -18.99 3.15 30.47
CA VAL A 477 -20.17 2.59 31.11
C VAL A 477 -20.56 3.46 32.28
N ASP A 478 -21.86 3.62 32.52
CA ASP A 478 -22.37 4.38 33.66
C ASP A 478 -22.83 3.42 34.75
N VAL A 479 -22.28 3.55 35.94
CA VAL A 479 -22.73 2.77 37.10
C VAL A 479 -23.60 3.68 37.95
N PHE A 480 -24.87 3.33 38.13
CA PHE A 480 -25.83 4.11 38.87
C PHE A 480 -26.31 3.36 40.13
N ASP A 481 -26.79 4.12 41.10
CA ASP A 481 -27.44 3.57 42.28
C ASP A 481 -28.96 3.51 42.03
N PRO A 482 -29.58 2.31 41.94
CA PRO A 482 -31.02 2.18 41.74
C PRO A 482 -31.84 2.71 42.93
N ALA A 483 -31.22 3.01 44.07
CA ALA A 483 -31.86 3.74 45.15
C ALA A 483 -32.02 5.25 44.86
N ALA A 484 -31.58 5.74 43.69
CA ALA A 484 -31.84 7.10 43.23
C ALA A 484 -33.31 7.29 42.76
N PRO A 485 -33.98 8.43 43.04
CA PRO A 485 -35.42 8.56 42.80
C PRO A 485 -35.80 8.59 41.29
N GLN A 486 -36.68 7.68 40.84
CA GLN A 486 -37.33 7.76 39.52
C GLN A 486 -38.23 9.02 39.43
N ASN A 487 -38.25 9.68 38.26
CA ASN A 487 -38.89 10.98 37.93
C ASN A 487 -37.99 12.22 37.95
N CYS A 488 -36.67 12.05 37.85
CA CYS A 488 -35.71 13.14 37.89
C CYS A 488 -34.89 13.25 36.59
N GLU A 489 -34.76 14.46 36.05
CA GLU A 489 -33.63 14.82 35.19
C GLU A 489 -32.45 15.13 36.11
N SER A 490 -31.46 14.24 36.21
CA SER A 490 -30.32 14.34 37.14
C SER A 490 -28.99 14.65 36.45
N ASN A 491 -27.95 14.97 37.24
CA ASN A 491 -26.58 15.27 36.78
C ASN A 491 -26.51 16.43 35.77
N LEU A 492 -27.43 17.39 35.88
CA LEU A 492 -27.57 18.51 34.93
C LEU A 492 -26.38 19.48 34.96
N GLU A 493 -25.48 19.37 35.95
CA GLU A 493 -24.25 20.14 36.04
C GLU A 493 -23.21 19.79 34.97
N ARG A 494 -23.40 18.69 34.20
CA ARG A 494 -22.43 18.22 33.20
C ARG A 494 -22.97 18.16 31.77
N PRO A 495 -22.10 18.37 30.76
CA PRO A 495 -20.80 19.04 30.87
C PRO A 495 -20.95 20.54 31.18
N ALA A 496 -19.94 21.17 31.81
CA ALA A 496 -19.95 22.62 32.05
C ALA A 496 -20.11 23.46 30.77
N SER A 497 -19.76 22.92 29.59
CA SER A 497 -19.99 23.57 28.30
C SER A 497 -21.47 23.82 27.98
N ASN A 498 -22.38 23.11 28.65
CA ASN A 498 -23.81 23.33 28.50
C ASN A 498 -24.27 24.62 29.21
N TRP A 499 -23.49 25.09 30.18
CA TRP A 499 -23.81 26.23 31.01
C TRP A 499 -23.15 27.49 30.48
N VAL A 500 -23.82 28.62 30.69
CA VAL A 500 -23.30 29.94 30.36
C VAL A 500 -23.55 30.89 31.51
N VAL A 501 -22.65 31.85 31.69
CA VAL A 501 -22.85 32.95 32.64
C VAL A 501 -23.37 34.20 31.93
N ARG A 502 -24.31 34.91 32.55
CA ARG A 502 -24.85 36.17 32.03
C ARG A 502 -25.01 37.22 33.13
N ASN A 503 -24.42 38.36 32.88
CA ASN A 503 -24.56 39.65 33.55
C ASN A 503 -24.10 40.72 32.54
N ALA A 504 -24.20 42.03 32.81
CA ALA A 504 -23.93 43.07 31.80
C ALA A 504 -22.62 42.86 31.00
N TRP A 505 -22.55 43.29 29.72
CA TRP A 505 -21.50 42.93 28.73
C TRP A 505 -20.05 43.10 29.26
N ALA A 506 -19.80 44.11 30.08
CA ALA A 506 -18.49 44.36 30.68
C ALA A 506 -18.01 43.22 31.61
N ASP A 507 -18.93 42.42 32.17
CA ASP A 507 -18.64 41.40 33.17
C ASP A 507 -18.27 40.03 32.58
N GLN A 508 -18.65 39.76 31.32
CA GLN A 508 -18.47 38.46 30.64
C GLN A 508 -17.06 38.26 30.07
N ASN A 509 -16.36 39.35 29.74
CA ASN A 509 -15.02 39.30 29.12
C ASN A 509 -13.87 39.38 30.15
N ASN A 510 -14.17 39.27 31.44
CA ASN A 510 -13.20 39.59 32.50
C ASN A 510 -13.26 38.60 33.66
N GLN A 511 -13.03 37.30 33.39
CA GLN A 511 -12.89 36.19 34.36
C GLN A 511 -14.17 35.62 34.99
N SER A 512 -15.36 36.08 34.58
CA SER A 512 -16.61 35.36 34.89
C SER A 512 -16.80 34.20 33.91
N GLY A 513 -17.16 33.00 34.38
CA GLY A 513 -17.30 31.84 33.51
C GLY A 513 -17.68 30.56 34.24
N VAL A 514 -17.89 29.49 33.46
CA VAL A 514 -18.08 28.12 33.98
C VAL A 514 -16.96 27.19 33.52
N SER A 515 -16.62 26.21 34.34
CA SER A 515 -15.62 25.19 34.02
C SER A 515 -15.91 23.90 34.80
N ASN A 516 -15.31 22.79 34.39
CA ASN A 516 -15.31 21.55 35.18
C ASN A 516 -14.10 21.58 36.12
N GLU A 517 -14.30 21.35 37.43
CA GLU A 517 -13.23 21.20 38.42
C GLU A 517 -13.61 20.10 39.40
N ASP A 518 -12.73 19.11 39.59
CA ASP A 518 -12.95 17.97 40.50
C ASP A 518 -14.35 17.36 40.40
N ASN A 519 -14.82 17.09 39.19
CA ASN A 519 -16.14 16.50 38.96
C ASN A 519 -17.34 17.42 39.35
N HIS A 520 -17.13 18.73 39.49
CA HIS A 520 -18.16 19.73 39.81
C HIS A 520 -18.26 20.83 38.74
N LEU A 521 -19.42 21.47 38.62
CA LEU A 521 -19.59 22.71 37.86
C LEU A 521 -19.08 23.88 38.69
N LYS A 522 -17.93 24.43 38.32
CA LYS A 522 -17.34 25.63 38.91
C LYS A 522 -17.87 26.87 38.20
N VAL A 523 -18.51 27.77 38.94
CA VAL A 523 -18.94 29.10 38.51
C VAL A 523 -17.97 30.14 39.07
N SER A 524 -17.40 30.96 38.21
CA SER A 524 -16.53 32.07 38.60
C SER A 524 -17.21 33.40 38.30
N HIS A 525 -17.09 34.37 39.21
CA HIS A 525 -17.58 35.74 39.01
C HIS A 525 -16.47 36.74 39.28
N ARG A 526 -16.37 37.77 38.44
CA ARG A 526 -15.26 38.71 38.45
C ARG A 526 -15.24 39.70 39.62
N MET A 527 -14.09 40.36 39.75
CA MET A 527 -13.88 41.54 40.59
C MET A 527 -14.63 42.76 40.02
N TRP A 528 -15.36 43.49 40.88
CA TRP A 528 -16.21 44.67 40.60
C TRP A 528 -17.30 44.46 39.54
N GLY A 529 -17.81 43.23 39.40
CA GLY A 529 -18.99 42.94 38.58
C GLY A 529 -20.30 43.37 39.24
N GLN A 530 -21.43 43.14 38.56
CA GLN A 530 -22.75 43.27 39.20
C GLN A 530 -22.83 42.45 40.50
N ASP A 531 -23.75 42.84 41.38
CA ASP A 531 -24.07 42.13 42.62
C ASP A 531 -24.88 40.84 42.38
N TYR A 532 -25.05 40.44 41.11
CA TYR A 532 -25.64 39.16 40.72
C TYR A 532 -24.98 38.55 39.48
N LEU A 533 -25.19 37.25 39.31
CA LEU A 533 -24.77 36.48 38.13
C LEU A 533 -25.84 35.45 37.77
N TRP A 534 -26.28 35.41 36.51
CA TRP A 534 -27.05 34.29 35.99
C TRP A 534 -26.13 33.18 35.50
N VAL A 535 -26.50 31.94 35.79
CA VAL A 535 -25.85 30.70 35.34
C VAL A 535 -26.95 29.85 34.70
N ILE A 536 -26.93 29.71 33.38
CA ILE A 536 -28.05 29.17 32.60
C ILE A 536 -27.58 27.97 31.81
N ASN A 537 -28.31 26.85 31.89
CA ASN A 537 -28.04 25.67 31.07
C ASN A 537 -28.64 25.91 29.67
N GLN A 538 -27.82 26.39 28.74
CA GLN A 538 -28.27 26.81 27.41
C GLN A 538 -28.34 25.64 26.42
N GLN A 539 -27.57 24.56 26.63
CA GLN A 539 -27.52 23.43 25.69
C GLN A 539 -28.40 22.23 26.09
N LYS A 540 -29.00 22.24 27.29
CA LYS A 540 -29.95 21.22 27.74
C LYS A 540 -31.29 21.87 28.10
N ALA A 541 -32.23 21.81 27.16
CA ALA A 541 -33.62 22.15 27.43
C ALA A 541 -34.31 21.03 28.22
N LEU A 542 -35.09 21.41 29.22
CA LEU A 542 -35.94 20.52 29.99
C LEU A 542 -37.32 20.45 29.31
N GLN A 543 -37.80 19.21 29.13
CA GLN A 543 -39.17 18.95 28.69
C GLN A 543 -40.02 18.69 29.92
N LEU A 544 -40.75 19.71 30.37
CA LEU A 544 -41.59 19.65 31.56
C LEU A 544 -43.05 19.50 31.15
N THR A 545 -43.82 18.71 31.90
CA THR A 545 -45.27 18.70 31.74
C THR A 545 -45.84 20.03 32.22
N PRO A 546 -46.61 20.76 31.37
CA PRO A 546 -47.15 22.06 31.74
C PRO A 546 -47.96 22.04 33.03
N ASN A 547 -47.78 23.06 33.87
CA ASN A 547 -48.44 23.22 35.18
C ASN A 547 -48.10 22.17 36.25
N GLN A 548 -47.24 21.18 35.98
CA GLN A 548 -46.79 20.24 36.99
C GLN A 548 -45.75 20.88 37.92
N VAL A 549 -45.73 20.44 39.18
CA VAL A 549 -44.78 20.90 40.18
C VAL A 549 -43.52 20.04 40.15
N TYR A 550 -42.37 20.69 40.08
CA TYR A 550 -41.05 20.09 40.05
C TYR A 550 -40.21 20.54 41.24
N GLN A 551 -39.39 19.65 41.78
CA GLN A 551 -38.34 19.97 42.74
C GLN A 551 -37.00 20.06 42.04
N VAL A 552 -36.37 21.24 42.09
CA VAL A 552 -35.00 21.46 41.67
C VAL A 552 -34.10 21.29 42.89
N SER A 553 -33.31 20.22 42.92
CA SER A 553 -32.33 19.96 43.98
C SER A 553 -30.91 20.09 43.45
N PHE A 554 -29.99 20.59 44.27
CA PHE A 554 -28.58 20.73 43.94
C PHE A 554 -27.74 20.88 45.21
N ASP A 555 -26.49 20.43 45.15
CA ASP A 555 -25.50 20.69 46.17
C ASP A 555 -24.67 21.91 45.78
N LEU A 556 -24.58 22.89 46.67
CA LEU A 556 -23.82 24.11 46.48
C LEU A 556 -22.72 24.24 47.54
N LYS A 557 -21.49 24.44 47.09
CA LYS A 557 -20.37 24.90 47.92
C LYS A 557 -20.04 26.34 47.55
N VAL A 558 -19.91 27.20 48.57
CA VAL A 558 -19.61 28.62 48.38
C VAL A 558 -18.20 28.96 48.82
N ASP A 559 -17.56 29.90 48.13
CA ASP A 559 -16.30 30.48 48.58
C ASP A 559 -16.52 31.27 49.89
N PRO A 560 -15.91 30.84 51.02
CA PRO A 560 -16.13 31.47 52.31
C PRO A 560 -15.52 32.87 52.41
N SER A 561 -14.55 33.20 51.55
CA SER A 561 -13.90 34.52 51.54
C SER A 561 -14.87 35.63 51.12
N ARG A 562 -15.83 35.31 50.23
CA ARG A 562 -16.89 36.20 49.74
C ARG A 562 -18.12 35.40 49.30
N PRO A 563 -19.01 35.08 50.24
CA PRO A 563 -20.15 34.25 49.95
C PRO A 563 -21.21 34.99 49.12
N ILE A 564 -21.97 34.21 48.35
CA ILE A 564 -23.27 34.66 47.88
C ILE A 564 -24.25 34.70 49.06
N THR A 565 -25.15 35.66 49.07
CA THR A 565 -26.21 35.80 50.09
C THR A 565 -27.52 35.16 49.68
N SER A 566 -27.73 34.96 48.38
CA SER A 566 -28.94 34.34 47.85
C SER A 566 -28.64 33.50 46.61
N ILE A 567 -29.49 32.49 46.42
CA ILE A 567 -29.58 31.74 45.18
C ILE A 567 -31.04 31.60 44.77
N GLU A 568 -31.30 31.81 43.49
CA GLU A 568 -32.62 31.69 42.89
C GLU A 568 -32.56 30.66 41.76
N ALA A 569 -33.39 29.62 41.82
CA ALA A 569 -33.59 28.71 40.70
C ALA A 569 -34.77 29.20 39.87
N ALA A 570 -34.67 29.10 38.55
CA ALA A 570 -35.67 29.59 37.63
C ALA A 570 -35.85 28.67 36.42
N PHE A 571 -37.09 28.54 35.95
CA PHE A 571 -37.39 28.09 34.59
C PHE A 571 -37.47 29.30 33.68
N VAL A 572 -36.66 29.31 32.63
CA VAL A 572 -36.49 30.47 31.76
C VAL A 572 -36.65 30.09 30.30
N SER A 573 -36.91 31.09 29.46
CA SER A 573 -36.87 30.95 28.00
C SER A 573 -35.44 31.12 27.49
N ASN A 574 -35.29 31.37 26.18
CA ASN A 574 -34.02 31.64 25.52
C ASN A 574 -33.10 32.60 26.30
N VAL A 575 -31.80 32.48 26.06
CA VAL A 575 -30.77 33.30 26.71
C VAL A 575 -30.52 34.57 25.90
N SER A 576 -30.60 35.74 26.54
CA SER A 576 -30.15 37.02 25.99
C SER A 576 -28.70 37.31 26.39
N TRP A 577 -28.14 38.42 25.92
CA TRP A 577 -26.79 38.82 26.29
C TRP A 577 -26.67 39.23 27.77
N ASN A 578 -27.72 39.65 28.47
CA ASN A 578 -27.65 40.10 29.87
C ASN A 578 -28.34 39.17 30.89
N GLY A 579 -28.96 38.08 30.43
CA GLY A 579 -29.68 37.16 31.31
C GLY A 579 -30.68 36.29 30.55
N PRO A 580 -31.65 35.69 31.23
CA PRO A 580 -32.79 35.05 30.56
C PRO A 580 -33.66 36.09 29.82
N GLN A 581 -34.17 35.77 28.63
CA GLN A 581 -35.11 36.63 27.89
C GLN A 581 -36.47 36.74 28.60
N GLN A 582 -36.95 35.63 29.16
CA GLN A 582 -38.15 35.56 29.97
C GLN A 582 -37.92 34.59 31.13
N ILE A 583 -38.36 34.98 32.32
CA ILE A 583 -38.43 34.09 33.48
C ILE A 583 -39.88 33.64 33.60
N TYR A 584 -40.11 32.34 33.55
CA TYR A 584 -41.45 31.76 33.64
C TYR A 584 -41.89 31.57 35.10
N GLU A 585 -40.99 31.02 35.90
CA GLU A 585 -41.17 30.77 37.33
C GLU A 585 -39.78 30.84 37.97
N SER A 586 -39.68 31.41 39.17
CA SER A 586 -38.45 31.38 39.94
C SER A 586 -38.71 31.38 41.44
N VAL A 587 -37.81 30.74 42.19
CA VAL A 587 -37.88 30.67 43.64
C VAL A 587 -36.49 30.93 44.20
N SER A 588 -36.41 31.86 45.15
CA SER A 588 -35.17 32.24 45.82
C SER A 588 -35.05 31.62 47.21
N SER A 589 -33.81 31.41 47.64
CA SER A 589 -33.45 30.99 48.98
C SER A 589 -32.22 31.75 49.47
N THR A 590 -32.12 31.90 50.79
CA THR A 590 -30.95 32.50 51.44
C THR A 590 -29.82 31.49 51.53
N VAL A 591 -28.60 31.96 51.31
CA VAL A 591 -27.40 31.13 51.35
C VAL A 591 -26.65 31.42 52.64
N THR A 592 -26.17 30.37 53.29
CA THR A 592 -25.42 30.43 54.55
C THR A 592 -24.02 29.87 54.29
N ASN A 593 -22.98 30.56 54.76
CA ASN A 593 -21.59 30.16 54.52
C ASN A 593 -21.30 28.82 55.19
N ASN A 594 -20.79 27.87 54.42
CA ASN A 594 -20.39 26.55 54.90
C ASN A 594 -19.01 26.18 54.35
N ASP A 595 -18.20 25.44 55.12
CA ASP A 595 -16.90 24.88 54.69
C ASP A 595 -17.05 23.62 53.78
N GLY A 596 -18.13 23.53 53.01
CA GLY A 596 -18.46 22.35 52.20
C GLY A 596 -19.72 22.50 51.36
N PHE A 597 -20.11 21.42 50.69
CA PHE A 597 -21.36 21.36 49.91
C PHE A 597 -22.58 21.27 50.85
N LYS A 598 -23.61 22.05 50.55
CA LYS A 598 -24.92 22.00 51.19
C LYS A 598 -26.00 21.75 50.14
N THR A 599 -26.93 20.85 50.43
CA THR A 599 -28.07 20.56 49.55
C THR A 599 -29.13 21.65 49.67
N TYR A 600 -29.62 22.10 48.52
CA TYR A 600 -30.75 22.99 48.37
C TYR A 600 -31.83 22.28 47.57
N THR A 601 -33.09 22.44 47.96
CA THR A 601 -34.25 21.95 47.23
C THR A 601 -35.27 23.07 47.10
N LEU A 602 -35.57 23.46 45.87
CA LEU A 602 -36.48 24.53 45.52
C LEU A 602 -37.63 23.95 44.71
N THR A 603 -38.87 24.35 45.01
CA THR A 603 -40.06 23.83 44.33
C THR A 603 -40.57 24.85 43.33
N LEU A 604 -40.59 24.50 42.04
CA LEU A 604 -41.04 25.36 40.95
C LEU A 604 -42.23 24.72 40.22
N LYS A 605 -43.15 25.54 39.74
CA LYS A 605 -44.22 25.10 38.86
C LYS A 605 -43.81 25.28 37.39
N ALA A 606 -43.95 24.24 36.59
CA ALA A 606 -43.67 24.31 35.16
C ALA A 606 -44.67 25.27 34.47
N PRO A 607 -44.20 26.13 33.55
CA PRO A 607 -45.07 27.03 32.80
C PRO A 607 -45.98 26.29 31.82
N ALA A 608 -46.84 27.05 31.12
CA ALA A 608 -47.66 26.51 30.04
C ALA A 608 -46.82 25.97 28.85
N SER A 609 -45.57 26.42 28.70
CA SER A 609 -44.62 25.87 27.71
C SER A 609 -44.03 24.55 28.21
N SER A 610 -43.92 23.56 27.33
CA SER A 610 -43.28 22.29 27.66
C SER A 610 -41.75 22.36 27.64
N GLN A 611 -41.16 23.30 26.89
CA GLN A 611 -39.71 23.41 26.75
C GLN A 611 -39.20 24.66 27.48
N VAL A 612 -38.32 24.46 28.46
CA VAL A 612 -37.69 25.53 29.27
C VAL A 612 -36.20 25.25 29.49
N LEU A 613 -35.43 26.26 29.87
CA LEU A 613 -34.06 26.11 30.36
C LEU A 613 -34.04 26.24 31.89
N LEU A 614 -33.10 25.54 32.53
CA LEU A 614 -32.81 25.73 33.96
C LEU A 614 -31.79 26.84 34.15
N ALA A 615 -32.09 27.77 35.04
CA ALA A 615 -31.19 28.87 35.39
C ALA A 615 -31.06 29.03 36.90
N PHE A 616 -29.87 29.44 37.33
CA PHE A 616 -29.61 29.92 38.68
C PHE A 616 -29.20 31.38 38.65
N LYS A 617 -29.74 32.21 39.54
CA LYS A 617 -29.24 33.56 39.81
C LYS A 617 -28.57 33.58 41.17
N LEU A 618 -27.29 33.89 41.18
CA LEU A 618 -26.49 34.05 42.39
C LEU A 618 -26.47 35.53 42.77
N GLY A 619 -26.70 35.87 44.03
CA GLY A 619 -26.67 37.25 44.53
C GLY A 619 -25.63 37.45 45.62
N TRP A 620 -24.91 38.56 45.58
CA TRP A 620 -23.93 38.99 46.59
C TRP A 620 -24.43 40.24 47.33
N ASN A 621 -23.95 40.45 48.56
CA ASN A 621 -24.17 41.69 49.28
C ASN A 621 -23.21 42.78 48.77
N GLY A 622 -23.58 43.41 47.65
CA GLY A 622 -22.75 44.37 46.94
C GLY A 622 -21.76 43.72 45.96
N GLN A 623 -21.00 44.56 45.25
CA GLN A 623 -20.09 44.09 44.19
C GLN A 623 -18.90 43.30 44.78
N PRO A 624 -18.55 42.12 44.23
CA PRO A 624 -17.42 41.35 44.73
C PRO A 624 -16.10 42.09 44.48
N SER A 625 -15.30 42.31 45.51
CA SER A 625 -14.00 43.00 45.38
C SER A 625 -12.83 42.06 45.05
N ALA A 626 -13.13 40.84 44.58
CA ALA A 626 -12.20 39.86 44.00
C ALA A 626 -12.99 38.80 43.23
N VAL A 627 -12.28 38.00 42.43
CA VAL A 627 -12.90 36.84 41.79
C VAL A 627 -13.36 35.88 42.86
N THR A 628 -14.58 35.37 42.72
CA THR A 628 -15.18 34.39 43.65
C THR A 628 -15.57 33.14 42.89
N HIS A 629 -15.55 31.98 43.57
CA HIS A 629 -15.86 30.68 42.98
C HIS A 629 -16.97 29.95 43.73
N GLN A 630 -17.91 29.37 43.01
CA GLN A 630 -19.01 28.59 43.57
C GLN A 630 -19.06 27.25 42.84
N TRP A 631 -19.34 26.16 43.55
CA TRP A 631 -19.35 24.82 42.95
C TRP A 631 -20.72 24.18 43.10
N PHE A 632 -21.22 23.59 42.02
CA PHE A 632 -22.46 22.84 41.97
C PHE A 632 -22.20 21.36 41.66
N LYS A 633 -22.99 20.49 42.27
CA LYS A 633 -23.08 19.06 41.92
C LYS A 633 -24.48 18.52 42.19
N GLN A 634 -24.80 17.35 41.66
CA GLN A 634 -26.09 16.67 41.82
C GLN A 634 -27.28 17.59 41.49
N ILE A 635 -27.16 18.38 40.42
CA ILE A 635 -28.27 19.20 39.95
C ILE A 635 -29.31 18.26 39.34
N GLN A 636 -30.51 18.27 39.92
CA GLN A 636 -31.62 17.43 39.49
C GLN A 636 -32.95 18.18 39.49
N VAL A 637 -33.81 17.90 38.51
CA VAL A 637 -35.19 18.40 38.41
C VAL A 637 -36.14 17.22 38.44
N CYS A 638 -36.87 17.07 39.54
CA CYS A 638 -37.73 15.90 39.81
C CYS A 638 -39.20 16.26 39.80
N SER A 639 -40.04 15.49 39.13
CA SER A 639 -41.50 15.69 39.17
C SER A 639 -42.07 15.20 40.51
N SER A 640 -43.02 15.93 41.08
CA SER A 640 -43.72 15.52 42.30
C SER A 640 -44.91 14.60 41.97
N ASN A 641 -44.62 13.30 41.75
CA ASN A 641 -45.55 12.16 41.61
C ASN A 641 -46.77 12.30 40.69
N GLY A 642 -46.72 11.61 39.55
CA GLY A 642 -47.87 11.19 38.74
C GLY A 642 -47.43 10.24 37.63
N THR A 643 -48.07 9.08 37.52
CA THR A 643 -47.72 7.92 36.65
C THR A 643 -47.36 8.28 35.19
N PRO A 644 -46.39 7.59 34.55
CA PRO A 644 -45.88 7.98 33.24
C PRO A 644 -46.88 7.65 32.10
N PRO A 645 -47.06 8.53 31.11
CA PRO A 645 -47.60 8.14 29.81
C PRO A 645 -46.56 7.33 29.03
N PRO A 646 -46.97 6.47 28.08
CA PRO A 646 -46.05 5.63 27.33
C PRO A 646 -45.03 6.49 26.54
N PRO A 647 -43.77 6.04 26.41
CA PRO A 647 -42.75 6.80 25.69
C PRO A 647 -43.20 7.08 24.25
N PRO A 648 -42.86 8.26 23.68
CA PRO A 648 -42.98 8.46 22.25
C PRO A 648 -42.18 7.37 21.52
N THR A 649 -42.79 6.78 20.49
CA THR A 649 -42.15 5.73 19.69
C THR A 649 -41.00 6.34 18.90
N ASN A 650 -39.77 5.85 19.10
CA ASN A 650 -38.57 6.33 18.42
C ASN A 650 -38.68 6.27 16.90
N GLU A 651 -38.37 7.38 16.22
CA GLU A 651 -38.25 7.43 14.76
C GLU A 651 -36.85 6.99 14.31
N LYS A 652 -36.75 6.30 13.17
CA LYS A 652 -35.44 5.83 12.65
C LYS A 652 -34.66 6.99 12.01
N PRO A 653 -33.32 7.00 12.11
CA PRO A 653 -32.50 8.03 11.48
C PRO A 653 -32.62 8.00 9.95
N GLN A 654 -32.43 9.14 9.28
CA GLN A 654 -32.28 9.24 7.83
C GLN A 654 -30.81 9.18 7.46
N VAL A 655 -30.43 8.47 6.38
CA VAL A 655 -29.03 8.37 5.92
C VAL A 655 -28.94 8.35 4.39
N THR A 656 -28.03 9.14 3.83
CA THR A 656 -27.82 9.28 2.38
C THR A 656 -26.34 9.42 2.04
N ILE A 657 -25.93 8.86 0.90
CA ILE A 657 -24.60 9.11 0.30
C ILE A 657 -24.75 10.32 -0.61
N THR A 658 -24.07 11.43 -0.28
CA THR A 658 -24.17 12.71 -1.00
C THR A 658 -23.17 12.83 -2.14
N THR A 659 -22.01 12.20 -2.01
CA THR A 659 -20.97 12.13 -3.04
C THR A 659 -20.31 10.75 -2.97
N PRO A 660 -19.98 10.07 -4.08
CA PRO A 660 -20.25 10.44 -5.48
C PRO A 660 -21.70 10.16 -5.92
N ALA A 661 -22.07 10.67 -7.09
CA ALA A 661 -23.35 10.32 -7.73
C ALA A 661 -23.36 8.84 -8.19
N ASN A 662 -24.54 8.22 -8.18
CA ASN A 662 -24.74 6.87 -8.70
C ASN A 662 -24.29 6.77 -10.18
N ALA A 663 -23.65 5.67 -10.52
CA ALA A 663 -23.04 5.36 -11.82
C ALA A 663 -21.85 6.25 -12.23
N ALA A 664 -21.16 6.89 -11.28
CA ALA A 664 -19.92 7.60 -11.59
C ALA A 664 -18.84 6.63 -12.13
N ASN A 665 -18.00 7.12 -13.04
CA ASN A 665 -16.83 6.40 -13.53
C ASN A 665 -15.57 6.99 -12.89
N VAL A 666 -14.70 6.14 -12.36
CA VAL A 666 -13.46 6.52 -11.67
C VAL A 666 -12.31 5.77 -12.33
N ALA A 667 -11.19 6.42 -12.60
CA ALA A 667 -10.04 5.75 -13.22
C ALA A 667 -9.34 4.81 -12.22
N LEU A 668 -8.66 3.79 -12.74
CA LEU A 668 -7.83 2.90 -11.92
C LEU A 668 -6.77 3.71 -11.16
N ASN A 669 -6.61 3.43 -9.86
CA ASN A 669 -5.75 4.17 -8.91
C ASN A 669 -6.12 5.64 -8.66
N GLU A 670 -7.28 6.11 -9.12
CA GLU A 670 -7.81 7.43 -8.76
C GLU A 670 -8.50 7.38 -7.38
N THR A 671 -8.24 8.39 -6.54
CA THR A 671 -8.89 8.53 -5.23
C THR A 671 -10.26 9.17 -5.39
N LEU A 672 -11.30 8.47 -4.91
CA LEU A 672 -12.68 8.91 -4.90
C LEU A 672 -13.10 9.35 -3.49
N ASN A 673 -13.58 10.58 -3.36
CA ASN A 673 -14.10 11.09 -2.08
C ASN A 673 -15.57 10.71 -1.91
N ILE A 674 -15.87 10.01 -0.82
CA ILE A 674 -17.21 9.59 -0.45
C ILE A 674 -17.67 10.41 0.76
N GLU A 675 -18.85 10.99 0.65
CA GLU A 675 -19.49 11.75 1.72
C GLU A 675 -20.87 11.15 2.01
N VAL A 676 -21.15 10.91 3.29
CA VAL A 676 -22.42 10.40 3.80
C VAL A 676 -22.95 11.40 4.82
N ASN A 677 -24.25 11.70 4.73
CA ASN A 677 -24.97 12.51 5.70
C ASN A 677 -26.16 11.73 6.28
N ALA A 678 -26.23 11.71 7.60
CA ALA A 678 -27.29 11.15 8.39
C ALA A 678 -27.81 12.16 9.42
N SER A 679 -29.10 12.13 9.67
CA SER A 679 -29.80 13.02 10.60
C SER A 679 -30.96 12.29 11.25
N ASP A 680 -31.34 12.72 12.45
CA ASP A 680 -32.41 12.14 13.24
C ASP A 680 -33.37 13.27 13.68
N SER A 681 -34.67 13.05 13.57
CA SER A 681 -35.73 14.03 13.82
C SER A 681 -36.13 14.13 15.29
N ASP A 682 -36.07 13.02 16.03
CA ASP A 682 -36.43 12.94 17.46
C ASP A 682 -35.24 12.60 18.36
N GLY A 683 -34.11 12.24 17.77
CA GLY A 683 -32.90 11.86 18.48
C GLY A 683 -31.59 12.45 17.93
N GLN A 684 -30.50 11.74 18.20
CA GLN A 684 -29.18 12.01 17.65
C GLN A 684 -28.68 10.76 16.92
N VAL A 685 -28.10 10.95 15.73
CA VAL A 685 -27.33 9.88 15.09
C VAL A 685 -26.08 9.61 15.91
N VAL A 686 -25.97 8.42 16.49
CA VAL A 686 -24.80 8.03 17.31
C VAL A 686 -23.73 7.36 16.47
N LYS A 687 -24.09 6.71 15.34
CA LYS A 687 -23.15 5.99 14.48
C LYS A 687 -23.59 5.99 13.03
N THR A 688 -22.65 6.19 12.11
CA THR A 688 -22.84 6.00 10.66
C THR A 688 -21.75 5.08 10.10
N GLU A 689 -22.13 4.06 9.35
CA GLU A 689 -21.26 3.03 8.73
C GLU A 689 -21.34 3.11 7.21
N LEU A 690 -20.23 2.93 6.50
CA LEU A 690 -20.14 2.84 5.04
C LEU A 690 -19.68 1.44 4.62
N TYR A 691 -20.33 0.89 3.60
CA TYR A 691 -20.04 -0.44 3.06
C TYR A 691 -19.71 -0.37 1.56
N VAL A 692 -18.77 -1.21 1.12
CA VAL A 692 -18.42 -1.46 -0.30
C VAL A 692 -18.55 -2.95 -0.57
N ASN A 693 -19.38 -3.34 -1.54
CA ASN A 693 -19.67 -4.75 -1.86
C ASN A 693 -20.03 -5.55 -0.59
N ASP A 694 -20.91 -4.98 0.23
CA ASP A 694 -21.37 -5.50 1.52
C ASP A 694 -20.30 -5.64 2.64
N GLN A 695 -19.06 -5.22 2.40
CA GLN A 695 -18.01 -5.14 3.41
C GLN A 695 -17.93 -3.74 4.01
N LYS A 696 -17.88 -3.63 5.35
CA LYS A 696 -17.75 -2.34 6.03
C LYS A 696 -16.35 -1.77 5.78
N VAL A 697 -16.25 -0.54 5.29
CA VAL A 697 -14.97 0.12 4.96
C VAL A 697 -14.66 1.34 5.82
N ALA A 698 -15.68 1.96 6.42
CA ALA A 698 -15.52 3.13 7.29
C ALA A 698 -16.68 3.25 8.27
N GLU A 699 -16.45 3.93 9.38
CA GLU A 699 -17.47 4.33 10.34
C GLU A 699 -17.12 5.68 11.00
N THR A 700 -18.12 6.35 11.54
CA THR A 700 -17.95 7.57 12.34
C THR A 700 -19.01 7.64 13.44
N ASN A 701 -18.68 8.35 14.52
CA ASN A 701 -19.65 8.76 15.53
C ASN A 701 -20.31 10.05 15.07
N GLY A 702 -21.64 10.07 14.97
CA GLY A 702 -22.39 11.21 14.44
C GLY A 702 -22.93 11.04 13.02
N GLY A 703 -23.51 12.12 12.50
CA GLY A 703 -24.27 12.11 11.24
C GLY A 703 -23.43 12.20 9.95
N THR A 704 -22.23 12.79 9.96
CA THR A 704 -21.46 13.01 8.72
C THR A 704 -20.21 12.15 8.68
N LEU A 705 -20.07 11.33 7.62
CA LEU A 705 -18.90 10.48 7.36
C LEU A 705 -18.23 10.92 6.05
N LYS A 706 -16.91 11.13 6.08
CA LYS A 706 -16.08 11.37 4.89
C LYS A 706 -15.04 10.26 4.76
N TYR A 707 -14.86 9.72 3.56
CA TYR A 707 -13.96 8.60 3.30
C TYR A 707 -13.30 8.72 1.93
N GLU A 708 -11.99 8.53 1.87
CA GLU A 708 -11.22 8.48 0.63
C GLU A 708 -11.07 7.01 0.19
N TRP A 709 -11.56 6.70 -1.01
CA TRP A 709 -11.54 5.35 -1.56
C TRP A 709 -10.68 5.28 -2.82
N THR A 710 -9.65 4.42 -2.81
CA THR A 710 -8.81 4.15 -3.98
C THR A 710 -8.83 2.66 -4.28
N ASN A 711 -8.88 2.31 -5.56
CA ASN A 711 -8.93 0.92 -5.97
C ASN A 711 -8.14 0.67 -7.26
N ASN A 712 -7.41 -0.44 -7.29
CA ASN A 712 -6.45 -0.80 -8.34
C ASN A 712 -7.00 -1.84 -9.33
N THR A 713 -8.27 -2.20 -9.21
CA THR A 713 -8.92 -3.24 -10.02
C THR A 713 -10.13 -2.64 -10.74
N ALA A 714 -10.18 -2.77 -12.07
CA ALA A 714 -11.35 -2.33 -12.82
C ALA A 714 -12.56 -3.22 -12.51
N GLY A 715 -13.73 -2.61 -12.31
CA GLY A 715 -14.92 -3.34 -11.88
C GLY A 715 -16.03 -2.43 -11.40
N SER A 716 -17.20 -3.01 -11.12
CA SER A 716 -18.35 -2.31 -10.54
C SER A 716 -18.37 -2.52 -9.03
N TYR A 717 -18.52 -1.44 -8.28
CA TYR A 717 -18.49 -1.41 -6.82
C TYR A 717 -19.77 -0.81 -6.28
N THR A 718 -20.44 -1.49 -5.36
CA THR A 718 -21.69 -1.03 -4.77
C THR A 718 -21.44 -0.47 -3.37
N PHE A 719 -21.87 0.76 -3.14
CA PHE A 719 -21.76 1.46 -1.86
C PHE A 719 -23.14 1.59 -1.20
N LYS A 720 -23.22 1.35 0.11
CA LYS A 720 -24.40 1.64 0.94
C LYS A 720 -23.94 2.16 2.31
N ALA A 721 -24.74 3.02 2.93
CA ALA A 721 -24.47 3.53 4.26
C ALA A 721 -25.58 3.15 5.24
N LYS A 722 -25.25 2.98 6.52
CA LYS A 722 -26.19 2.61 7.59
C LYS A 722 -25.99 3.51 8.79
N ALA A 723 -27.06 4.08 9.34
CA ALA A 723 -27.01 4.97 10.50
C ALA A 723 -27.84 4.42 11.67
N TYR A 724 -27.42 4.74 12.89
CA TYR A 724 -28.03 4.32 14.16
C TYR A 724 -28.28 5.55 15.03
N ASP A 725 -29.42 5.59 15.71
CA ASP A 725 -29.79 6.64 16.67
C ASP A 725 -29.44 6.29 18.12
N ASN A 726 -29.66 7.24 19.02
CA ASN A 726 -29.43 7.14 20.46
C ASN A 726 -30.42 6.24 21.20
N GLN A 727 -31.36 5.61 20.50
CA GLN A 727 -32.30 4.60 21.02
C GLN A 727 -32.13 3.25 20.28
N ASN A 728 -31.00 3.07 19.58
CA ASN A 728 -30.61 1.88 18.81
C ASN A 728 -31.49 1.54 17.59
N ALA A 729 -32.36 2.44 17.11
CA ALA A 729 -33.01 2.18 15.82
C ALA A 729 -32.09 2.58 14.66
N ASP A 730 -32.22 1.83 13.56
CA ASP A 730 -31.31 1.91 12.43
C ASP A 730 -32.04 2.03 11.08
N ASN A 731 -31.37 2.67 10.14
CA ASN A 731 -31.81 2.80 8.76
C ASN A 731 -30.62 2.66 7.79
N THR A 732 -30.90 2.21 6.55
CA THR A 732 -29.88 1.99 5.51
C THR A 732 -30.22 2.83 4.28
N SER A 733 -29.21 3.47 3.69
CA SER A 733 -29.36 4.29 2.49
C SER A 733 -29.68 3.42 1.27
N ALA A 734 -30.16 4.05 0.19
CA ALA A 734 -30.12 3.43 -1.12
C ALA A 734 -28.66 3.11 -1.51
N SER A 735 -28.47 2.00 -2.23
CA SER A 735 -27.16 1.65 -2.77
C SER A 735 -26.83 2.48 -4.01
N ILE A 736 -25.59 2.93 -4.12
CA ILE A 736 -25.04 3.53 -5.34
C ILE A 736 -23.98 2.59 -5.93
N THR A 737 -23.84 2.60 -7.26
CA THR A 737 -22.85 1.80 -7.96
C THR A 737 -21.84 2.71 -8.64
N ILE A 738 -20.55 2.43 -8.48
CA ILE A 738 -19.45 3.15 -9.11
C ILE A 738 -18.70 2.18 -10.02
N ASN A 739 -18.34 2.63 -11.22
CA ASN A 739 -17.54 1.84 -12.15
C ASN A 739 -16.10 2.33 -12.12
N VAL A 740 -15.21 1.49 -11.62
CA VAL A 740 -13.77 1.71 -11.80
C VAL A 740 -13.42 1.25 -13.19
N VAL A 741 -13.08 2.21 -14.04
CA VAL A 741 -12.72 1.98 -15.43
C VAL A 741 -11.22 2.00 -15.57
N ASP A 742 -10.67 0.93 -16.14
CA ASP A 742 -9.34 0.99 -16.70
C ASP A 742 -9.41 1.86 -17.96
N ASN A 743 -8.96 3.11 -17.84
CA ASN A 743 -8.91 4.05 -18.96
C ASN A 743 -7.69 3.79 -19.87
N THR A 744 -6.94 2.70 -19.66
CA THR A 744 -6.03 2.22 -20.69
C THR A 744 -6.86 1.67 -21.85
N PRO A 745 -6.65 2.14 -23.10
CA PRO A 745 -7.32 1.56 -24.24
C PRO A 745 -6.97 0.07 -24.34
N PRO A 746 -7.92 -0.83 -24.63
CA PRO A 746 -7.60 -2.24 -24.90
C PRO A 746 -6.52 -2.32 -25.98
N PRO A 747 -5.54 -3.23 -25.88
CA PRO A 747 -4.54 -3.38 -26.93
C PRO A 747 -5.24 -3.77 -28.23
N THR A 748 -5.16 -2.90 -29.24
CA THR A 748 -5.60 -3.20 -30.60
C THR A 748 -4.78 -4.39 -31.13
N PRO A 749 -5.38 -5.55 -31.47
CA PRO A 749 -4.64 -6.69 -31.98
C PRO A 749 -3.84 -6.31 -33.23
N GLY A 750 -2.52 -6.51 -33.20
CA GLY A 750 -1.61 -6.15 -34.29
C GLY A 750 -0.99 -4.75 -34.21
N CYS A 751 -1.23 -4.00 -33.12
CA CYS A 751 -0.53 -2.74 -32.81
C CYS A 751 0.38 -2.91 -31.59
N GLN A 752 1.57 -2.30 -31.62
CA GLN A 752 2.39 -2.15 -30.42
C GLN A 752 1.76 -1.07 -29.53
N ALA A 753 1.24 -1.47 -28.37
CA ALA A 753 0.61 -0.55 -27.42
C ALA A 753 1.64 0.12 -26.48
N GLN A 754 1.37 1.40 -26.21
CA GLN A 754 1.94 2.24 -25.13
C GLN A 754 3.46 2.33 -25.11
N LEU A 755 3.99 3.17 -26.01
CA LEU A 755 5.41 3.57 -26.04
C LEU A 755 5.74 4.70 -25.05
N VAL A 756 4.75 5.26 -24.35
CA VAL A 756 4.82 6.54 -23.63
C VAL A 756 5.59 6.45 -22.30
N LEU A 757 5.49 5.33 -21.59
CA LEU A 757 6.02 5.20 -20.23
C LEU A 757 6.95 3.97 -20.08
N PRO A 758 7.95 4.06 -19.18
CA PRO A 758 8.33 5.23 -18.38
C PRO A 758 8.99 6.35 -19.21
N ALA A 759 8.92 7.62 -18.73
CA ALA A 759 9.53 8.76 -19.40
C ALA A 759 11.07 8.63 -19.52
N SER A 760 11.69 7.82 -18.67
CA SER A 760 13.11 7.44 -18.73
C SER A 760 13.51 6.72 -20.02
N ASN A 761 12.54 6.19 -20.77
CA ASN A 761 12.78 5.57 -22.06
C ASN A 761 12.99 6.59 -23.19
N TRP A 762 12.75 7.87 -22.93
CA TRP A 762 12.83 8.94 -23.92
C TRP A 762 14.01 9.86 -23.65
N VAL A 763 14.82 10.11 -24.67
CA VAL A 763 15.94 11.06 -24.60
C VAL A 763 15.65 12.30 -25.42
N VAL A 764 16.12 13.46 -24.92
CA VAL A 764 15.98 14.74 -25.62
C VAL A 764 17.30 15.21 -26.22
N ARG A 765 17.27 15.77 -27.44
CA ARG A 765 18.45 16.32 -28.14
C ARG A 765 18.08 17.55 -28.96
N ASN A 766 18.88 18.61 -28.91
CA ASN A 766 18.65 19.82 -29.72
C ASN A 766 19.94 20.46 -30.23
N GLY A 767 21.09 19.77 -30.14
CA GLY A 767 22.40 20.31 -30.50
C GLY A 767 23.36 20.48 -29.33
N TRP A 768 22.87 20.54 -28.09
CA TRP A 768 23.66 20.63 -26.85
C TRP A 768 23.31 19.45 -25.89
N ASN A 769 24.18 19.07 -24.93
CA ASN A 769 23.74 18.20 -23.81
C ASN A 769 22.76 19.00 -22.97
N ASP A 770 21.47 18.76 -23.14
CA ASP A 770 20.46 19.54 -22.42
C ASP A 770 19.71 18.74 -21.35
N GLN A 771 20.02 17.46 -21.14
CA GLN A 771 19.48 16.71 -19.99
C GLN A 771 19.84 17.36 -18.63
N SER A 772 20.91 18.16 -18.57
CA SER A 772 21.32 18.93 -17.39
C SER A 772 20.84 20.39 -17.38
N ASN A 773 20.16 20.88 -18.42
CA ASN A 773 19.84 22.30 -18.60
C ASN A 773 18.33 22.57 -18.80
N GLN A 774 17.48 21.89 -18.02
CA GLN A 774 16.01 22.12 -17.91
C GLN A 774 15.13 21.70 -19.10
N SER A 775 15.69 21.28 -20.25
CA SER A 775 14.90 20.57 -21.27
C SER A 775 14.93 19.07 -20.97
N GLY A 776 13.77 18.42 -20.96
CA GLY A 776 13.69 17.03 -20.51
C GLY A 776 12.33 16.39 -20.70
N THR A 777 12.30 15.09 -20.45
CA THR A 777 11.09 14.28 -20.42
C THR A 777 10.74 13.90 -18.98
N SER A 778 9.46 13.95 -18.63
CA SER A 778 8.96 13.47 -17.34
C SER A 778 7.58 12.85 -17.52
N SER A 779 7.14 12.06 -16.54
CA SER A 779 5.79 11.50 -16.53
C SER A 779 4.85 12.48 -15.84
N ASP A 780 3.71 12.77 -16.47
CA ASP A 780 2.69 13.67 -15.92
C ASP A 780 1.29 13.15 -16.28
N ALA A 781 0.51 12.75 -15.28
CA ALA A 781 -0.88 12.28 -15.41
C ALA A 781 -1.10 11.27 -16.57
N GLY A 782 -0.23 10.26 -16.68
CA GLY A 782 -0.30 9.23 -17.73
C GLY A 782 0.20 9.67 -19.12
N SER A 783 0.82 10.85 -19.22
CA SER A 783 1.43 11.40 -20.43
C SER A 783 2.94 11.58 -20.28
N LEU A 784 3.65 11.61 -21.41
CA LEU A 784 5.04 12.04 -21.53
C LEU A 784 5.06 13.57 -21.66
N LYS A 785 5.42 14.25 -20.58
CA LYS A 785 5.70 15.68 -20.61
C LYS A 785 7.06 15.91 -21.26
N VAL A 786 7.06 16.72 -22.31
CA VAL A 786 8.22 17.22 -23.05
C VAL A 786 8.40 18.70 -22.68
N GLY A 787 9.34 18.96 -21.77
CA GLY A 787 9.74 20.30 -21.37
C GLY A 787 10.88 20.81 -22.24
N HIS A 788 10.72 22.01 -22.80
CA HIS A 788 11.78 22.74 -23.48
C HIS A 788 12.04 24.08 -22.78
N ARG A 789 13.30 24.41 -22.52
CA ARG A 789 13.68 25.60 -21.75
C ARG A 789 13.41 26.92 -22.48
N ALA A 790 13.46 28.01 -21.71
CA ALA A 790 13.60 29.35 -22.25
C ALA A 790 14.99 29.52 -22.93
N TRP A 791 15.03 30.26 -24.04
CA TRP A 791 16.17 30.60 -24.88
C TRP A 791 16.94 29.40 -25.45
N GLY A 792 16.28 28.24 -25.57
CA GLY A 792 16.81 27.05 -26.25
C GLY A 792 16.78 27.16 -27.77
N GLN A 793 17.35 26.16 -28.46
CA GLN A 793 17.23 26.04 -29.92
C GLN A 793 15.76 26.01 -30.36
N ASN A 794 15.49 26.41 -31.61
CA ASN A 794 14.13 26.42 -32.15
C ASN A 794 13.59 25.01 -32.48
N PHE A 795 14.27 23.95 -32.05
CA PHE A 795 13.80 22.57 -32.16
C PHE A 795 14.24 21.72 -30.96
N LEU A 796 13.55 20.59 -30.76
CA LEU A 796 13.88 19.58 -29.76
C LEU A 796 13.48 18.20 -30.27
N TRP A 797 14.46 17.30 -30.40
CA TRP A 797 14.22 15.88 -30.61
C TRP A 797 13.84 15.20 -29.30
N VAL A 798 12.88 14.30 -29.36
CA VAL A 798 12.41 13.40 -28.31
C VAL A 798 12.38 12.00 -28.90
N ILE A 799 13.30 11.14 -28.49
CA ILE A 799 13.57 9.85 -29.15
C ILE A 799 13.35 8.72 -28.16
N ASN A 800 12.54 7.73 -28.52
CA ASN A 800 12.28 6.56 -27.68
C ASN A 800 13.42 5.55 -27.80
N THR A 801 14.31 5.55 -26.81
CA THR A 801 15.42 4.60 -26.68
C THR A 801 15.04 3.30 -25.99
N GLY A 802 13.97 3.29 -25.19
CA GLY A 802 13.59 2.12 -24.40
C GLY A 802 12.76 1.07 -25.16
N LYS A 803 12.27 1.38 -26.36
CA LYS A 803 11.52 0.45 -27.20
C LYS A 803 11.90 0.57 -28.70
N PRO A 804 12.99 -0.08 -29.13
CA PRO A 804 13.32 -0.19 -30.56
C PRO A 804 12.23 -0.94 -31.34
N VAL A 805 11.98 -0.52 -32.57
CA VAL A 805 10.96 -1.07 -33.47
C VAL A 805 11.64 -1.86 -34.58
N GLN A 806 11.18 -3.10 -34.79
CA GLN A 806 11.58 -3.91 -35.94
C GLN A 806 10.78 -3.47 -37.17
N LEU A 807 11.48 -2.93 -38.15
CA LEU A 807 10.92 -2.43 -39.39
C LEU A 807 11.10 -3.47 -40.50
N THR A 808 10.05 -3.65 -41.29
CA THR A 808 10.07 -4.47 -42.51
C THR A 808 10.13 -3.55 -43.73
N ALA A 809 11.07 -3.80 -44.64
CA ALA A 809 11.25 -3.05 -45.88
C ALA A 809 9.93 -2.91 -46.64
N ASN A 810 9.63 -1.70 -47.09
CA ASN A 810 8.42 -1.31 -47.81
C ASN A 810 7.11 -1.46 -47.02
N GLN A 811 7.15 -1.87 -45.75
CA GLN A 811 5.99 -1.88 -44.88
C GLN A 811 5.62 -0.46 -44.49
N THR A 812 4.33 -0.14 -44.60
CA THR A 812 3.77 1.09 -44.03
C THR A 812 3.23 0.82 -42.63
N TYR A 813 3.64 1.68 -41.70
CA TYR A 813 3.18 1.72 -40.33
C TYR A 813 2.33 2.96 -40.13
N GLU A 814 1.22 2.81 -39.41
CA GLU A 814 0.42 3.93 -38.94
C GLU A 814 0.78 4.23 -37.49
N LEU A 815 1.26 5.45 -37.25
CA LEU A 815 1.55 5.98 -35.93
C LEU A 815 0.45 6.95 -35.54
N SER A 816 -0.24 6.66 -34.43
CA SER A 816 -1.18 7.60 -33.83
C SER A 816 -0.70 8.05 -32.46
N PHE A 817 -0.98 9.30 -32.10
CA PHE A 817 -0.63 9.87 -30.80
C PHE A 817 -1.58 11.01 -30.45
N GLU A 818 -1.67 11.35 -29.18
CA GLU A 818 -2.36 12.53 -28.69
C GLU A 818 -1.34 13.55 -28.17
N LEU A 819 -1.49 14.81 -28.57
CA LEU A 819 -0.63 15.90 -28.16
C LEU A 819 -1.47 17.02 -27.52
N LYS A 820 -1.09 17.41 -26.32
CA LYS A 820 -1.49 18.68 -25.70
C LYS A 820 -0.30 19.64 -25.78
N LYS A 821 -0.53 20.84 -26.31
CA LYS A 821 0.52 21.83 -26.60
C LYS A 821 0.68 22.81 -25.44
N SER A 822 1.86 23.39 -25.29
CA SER A 822 2.09 24.44 -24.28
C SER A 822 1.22 25.66 -24.56
N GLU A 823 0.57 26.19 -23.53
CA GLU A 823 -0.20 27.44 -23.62
C GLU A 823 0.72 28.67 -23.72
N THR A 824 1.91 28.58 -23.15
CA THR A 824 2.92 29.66 -23.12
C THR A 824 3.64 29.84 -24.46
N MET A 825 4.00 28.74 -25.12
CA MET A 825 4.56 28.75 -26.48
C MET A 825 4.43 27.37 -27.11
N ALA A 826 3.51 27.22 -28.06
CA ALA A 826 3.31 25.95 -28.76
C ALA A 826 4.35 25.73 -29.88
N PRO A 827 4.79 24.48 -30.12
CA PRO A 827 5.52 24.12 -31.33
C PRO A 827 4.65 24.40 -32.57
N LYS A 828 5.27 24.92 -33.63
CA LYS A 828 4.64 25.16 -34.94
C LYS A 828 4.41 23.85 -35.69
N SER A 829 5.33 22.90 -35.59
CA SER A 829 5.20 21.59 -36.23
C SER A 829 5.89 20.51 -35.40
N ILE A 830 5.47 19.27 -35.63
CA ILE A 830 6.20 18.09 -35.18
C ILE A 830 6.57 17.27 -36.39
N GLU A 831 7.84 16.91 -36.49
CA GLU A 831 8.32 15.94 -37.45
C GLU A 831 8.43 14.58 -36.77
N VAL A 832 8.00 13.50 -37.44
CA VAL A 832 8.10 12.14 -36.88
C VAL A 832 8.77 11.22 -37.90
N GLY A 833 9.67 10.36 -37.42
CA GLY A 833 10.42 9.45 -38.29
C GLY A 833 11.19 8.37 -37.55
N TRP A 834 11.83 7.50 -38.34
CA TRP A 834 12.67 6.41 -37.84
C TRP A 834 14.10 6.88 -37.63
N VAL A 835 14.66 6.63 -36.46
CA VAL A 835 16.02 7.01 -36.08
C VAL A 835 16.85 5.74 -35.91
N SER A 836 17.85 5.53 -36.76
CA SER A 836 18.69 4.32 -36.69
C SER A 836 19.75 4.40 -35.60
N ASP A 837 20.24 5.59 -35.30
CA ASP A 837 21.28 5.85 -34.31
C ASP A 837 21.09 7.26 -33.71
N ILE A 838 21.53 7.48 -32.47
CA ILE A 838 21.52 8.80 -31.81
C ILE A 838 22.97 9.23 -31.57
N ILE A 839 23.31 10.45 -31.97
CA ILE A 839 24.56 11.13 -31.61
C ILE A 839 24.26 12.30 -30.68
N TRP A 840 25.32 12.96 -30.22
CA TRP A 840 25.26 14.07 -29.29
C TRP A 840 24.25 15.17 -29.64
N ASN A 841 24.13 15.56 -30.92
CA ASN A 841 23.29 16.68 -31.36
C ASN A 841 21.91 16.26 -31.91
N GLY A 842 21.56 14.97 -31.86
CA GLY A 842 20.31 14.46 -32.41
C GLY A 842 20.43 13.09 -33.06
N PRO A 843 19.48 12.72 -33.93
CA PRO A 843 19.58 11.53 -34.75
C PRO A 843 20.84 11.57 -35.63
N LYS A 844 21.61 10.47 -35.65
CA LYS A 844 22.76 10.30 -36.57
C LYS A 844 22.27 10.11 -38.01
N GLN A 845 21.18 9.37 -38.16
CA GLN A 845 20.51 9.14 -39.44
C GLN A 845 19.00 9.04 -39.19
N ILE A 846 18.21 9.58 -40.12
CA ILE A 846 16.75 9.60 -40.07
C ILE A 846 16.23 8.95 -41.36
N HIS A 847 15.46 7.89 -41.22
CA HIS A 847 14.81 7.22 -42.32
C HIS A 847 13.35 7.69 -42.39
N LYS A 848 13.06 8.56 -43.37
CA LYS A 848 11.73 9.10 -43.71
C LYS A 848 11.09 9.94 -42.58
N LEU A 849 10.73 11.16 -42.92
CA LEU A 849 10.19 12.14 -41.99
C LEU A 849 8.81 12.59 -42.49
N THR A 850 7.81 12.60 -41.61
CA THR A 850 6.50 13.19 -41.91
C THR A 850 6.29 14.41 -41.02
N VAL A 851 6.03 15.55 -41.65
CA VAL A 851 5.75 16.81 -40.97
C VAL A 851 4.25 16.85 -40.64
N VAL A 852 3.96 17.10 -39.37
CA VAL A 852 2.62 17.45 -38.88
C VAL A 852 2.63 18.93 -38.55
N GLU A 853 2.01 19.74 -39.42
CA GLU A 853 1.78 21.16 -39.11
C GLU A 853 0.76 21.26 -37.97
N LEU A 854 1.10 22.04 -36.95
CA LEU A 854 0.27 22.22 -35.77
C LEU A 854 -0.46 23.56 -35.87
N GLY A 855 -1.79 23.54 -35.68
CA GLY A 855 -2.59 24.76 -35.57
C GLY A 855 -2.29 25.55 -34.29
N THR A 856 -3.07 26.60 -34.01
CA THR A 856 -2.93 27.47 -32.82
C THR A 856 -2.94 26.71 -31.48
N SER A 857 -2.39 27.30 -30.42
CA SER A 857 -2.27 26.69 -29.08
C SER A 857 -3.62 26.17 -28.55
N SER A 858 -3.59 25.03 -27.86
CA SER A 858 -4.77 24.36 -27.33
C SER A 858 -4.42 23.65 -26.01
N ASN A 859 -5.23 23.88 -24.96
CA ASN A 859 -5.04 23.29 -23.63
C ASN A 859 -5.62 21.85 -23.52
N SER A 860 -6.17 21.31 -24.60
CA SER A 860 -6.70 19.94 -24.66
C SER A 860 -5.83 19.04 -25.53
N PHE A 861 -5.90 17.74 -25.26
CA PHE A 861 -5.22 16.74 -26.10
C PHE A 861 -5.94 16.63 -27.44
N GLN A 862 -5.17 16.76 -28.53
CA GLN A 862 -5.64 16.54 -29.89
C GLN A 862 -5.00 15.27 -30.46
N LYS A 863 -5.77 14.48 -31.21
CA LYS A 863 -5.29 13.24 -31.80
C LYS A 863 -4.69 13.49 -33.18
N TYR A 864 -3.53 12.89 -33.43
CA TYR A 864 -2.79 12.93 -34.67
C TYR A 864 -2.53 11.50 -35.16
N SER A 865 -2.47 11.32 -36.48
CA SER A 865 -2.05 10.07 -37.12
C SER A 865 -1.15 10.37 -38.31
N VAL A 866 -0.04 9.64 -38.43
CA VAL A 866 0.93 9.76 -39.52
C VAL A 866 1.32 8.39 -40.05
N ARG A 867 1.66 8.32 -41.34
CA ARG A 867 2.10 7.09 -41.99
C ARG A 867 3.60 7.12 -42.25
N LEU A 868 4.30 6.11 -41.73
CA LEU A 868 5.73 5.94 -41.91
C LEU A 868 5.98 4.66 -42.71
N THR A 869 6.67 4.75 -43.84
CA THR A 869 7.07 3.56 -44.60
C THR A 869 8.54 3.28 -44.34
N ALA A 870 8.85 2.06 -43.92
CA ALA A 870 10.24 1.64 -43.75
C ALA A 870 10.89 1.37 -45.11
N SER A 871 12.11 1.85 -45.32
CA SER A 871 12.84 1.68 -46.58
C SER A 871 13.67 0.39 -46.64
N ALA A 872 13.91 -0.26 -45.50
CA ALA A 872 14.70 -1.48 -45.38
C ALA A 872 14.25 -2.30 -44.15
N ASN A 873 14.60 -3.58 -44.13
CA ASN A 873 14.48 -4.42 -42.94
C ASN A 873 15.54 -3.96 -41.94
N THR A 874 15.13 -3.32 -40.84
CA THR A 874 16.09 -2.79 -39.86
C THR A 874 15.42 -2.59 -38.50
N THR A 875 16.22 -2.54 -37.44
CA THR A 875 15.78 -2.03 -36.15
C THR A 875 15.96 -0.51 -36.12
N ALA A 876 14.93 0.23 -35.75
CA ALA A 876 15.01 1.68 -35.61
C ALA A 876 14.25 2.18 -34.37
N LEU A 877 14.61 3.36 -33.89
CA LEU A 877 13.93 4.07 -32.82
C LEU A 877 12.86 5.00 -33.40
N LEU A 878 11.81 5.28 -32.62
CA LEU A 878 10.81 6.28 -32.98
C LEU A 878 11.23 7.65 -32.44
N GLY A 879 11.36 8.65 -33.31
CA GLY A 879 11.74 10.02 -32.95
C GLY A 879 10.68 11.05 -33.30
N PHE A 880 10.41 11.97 -32.37
CA PHE A 880 9.62 13.18 -32.58
C PHE A 880 10.55 14.40 -32.54
N LYS A 881 10.47 15.30 -33.51
CA LYS A 881 11.15 16.59 -33.47
C LYS A 881 10.11 17.68 -33.37
N PHE A 882 10.12 18.38 -32.26
CA PHE A 882 9.29 19.57 -32.04
C PHE A 882 10.01 20.76 -32.66
N ASN A 883 9.32 21.55 -33.49
CA ASN A 883 9.87 22.77 -34.09
C ASN A 883 9.05 23.99 -33.66
N TRP A 884 9.75 25.06 -33.29
CA TRP A 884 9.17 26.36 -32.96
C TRP A 884 9.57 27.40 -34.01
N THR A 885 8.75 28.44 -34.17
CA THR A 885 9.00 29.52 -35.14
C THR A 885 10.25 30.36 -34.79
N GLY A 886 10.75 30.26 -33.55
CA GLY A 886 11.97 30.90 -33.04
C GLY A 886 12.42 30.25 -31.73
N GLN A 887 13.46 30.81 -31.11
CA GLN A 887 13.89 30.36 -29.77
C GLN A 887 12.78 30.64 -28.74
N PRO A 888 12.46 29.70 -27.83
CA PRO A 888 11.39 29.93 -26.87
C PRO A 888 11.74 31.03 -25.88
N PRO A 889 10.99 32.14 -25.73
CA PRO A 889 11.32 33.18 -24.75
C PRO A 889 11.03 32.74 -23.31
N MET A 890 10.26 31.65 -23.14
CA MET A 890 9.90 31.04 -21.86
C MET A 890 9.76 29.53 -22.03
N ALA A 891 9.72 28.78 -20.92
CA ALA A 891 9.61 27.32 -20.97
C ALA A 891 8.32 26.86 -21.67
N SER A 892 8.45 25.85 -22.54
CA SER A 892 7.36 25.24 -23.30
C SER A 892 7.15 23.80 -22.80
N ASN A 893 5.99 23.52 -22.22
CA ASN A 893 5.62 22.20 -21.72
C ASN A 893 4.55 21.58 -22.63
N ASN A 894 4.91 20.52 -23.34
CA ASN A 894 4.04 19.79 -24.25
C ASN A 894 3.83 18.38 -23.71
N TYR A 895 2.71 17.73 -24.03
CA TYR A 895 2.38 16.43 -23.46
C TYR A 895 1.96 15.46 -24.56
N LEU A 896 2.63 14.32 -24.64
CA LEU A 896 2.31 13.23 -25.55
C LEU A 896 1.69 12.07 -24.78
N LYS A 897 0.58 11.52 -25.27
CA LYS A 897 0.02 10.27 -24.74
C LYS A 897 -0.56 9.42 -25.86
N ASN A 898 -0.97 8.19 -25.53
CA ASN A 898 -1.60 7.27 -26.48
C ASN A 898 -0.79 7.07 -27.78
N ILE A 899 0.56 7.04 -27.68
CA ILE A 899 1.43 6.75 -28.83
C ILE A 899 1.28 5.26 -29.19
N GLN A 900 0.74 4.98 -30.36
CA GLN A 900 0.45 3.63 -30.88
C GLN A 900 1.01 3.47 -32.30
N LEU A 901 1.68 2.35 -32.54
CA LEU A 901 2.26 2.02 -33.84
C LEU A 901 1.69 0.70 -34.38
N CYS A 902 1.12 0.72 -35.58
CA CYS A 902 0.42 -0.42 -36.18
C CYS A 902 1.01 -0.77 -37.55
N SER A 903 1.34 -2.04 -37.81
CA SER A 903 1.79 -2.53 -39.12
C SER A 903 0.59 -2.88 -40.02
N GLN A 904 0.55 -2.33 -41.24
CA GLN A 904 -0.57 -2.49 -42.18
C GLN A 904 -0.87 -3.95 -42.63
N ASP A 905 0.04 -4.91 -42.48
CA ASP A 905 -0.19 -6.30 -42.91
C ASP A 905 -1.19 -7.07 -42.04
N GLN A 906 -1.47 -6.58 -40.83
CA GLN A 906 -2.47 -7.15 -39.92
C GLN A 906 -3.87 -6.50 -40.06
N GLU A 907 -4.01 -5.37 -40.78
CA GLU A 907 -5.34 -4.81 -41.10
C GLU A 907 -6.11 -5.64 -42.13
N LYS A 908 -5.45 -6.54 -42.87
CA LYS A 908 -6.14 -7.44 -43.81
C LYS A 908 -6.97 -8.53 -43.12
N ARG A 909 -6.71 -8.86 -41.84
CA ARG A 909 -7.49 -9.87 -41.08
C ARG A 909 -8.49 -9.30 -40.07
N HIS A 910 -8.44 -8.00 -39.79
CA HIS A 910 -9.40 -7.33 -38.91
C HIS A 910 -9.92 -6.03 -39.51
N ARG A 911 -10.55 -6.11 -40.68
CA ARG A 911 -11.61 -5.14 -40.96
C ARG A 911 -12.71 -5.38 -39.93
N SER A 912 -12.86 -4.46 -38.97
CA SER A 912 -14.14 -4.24 -38.31
C SER A 912 -15.26 -4.33 -39.36
N PRO A 913 -16.39 -4.99 -39.10
CA PRO A 913 -17.50 -4.94 -40.04
C PRO A 913 -17.85 -3.46 -40.21
N LYS A 914 -17.49 -2.90 -41.37
CA LYS A 914 -17.97 -1.59 -41.76
C LYS A 914 -19.49 -1.76 -41.84
N ILE A 915 -20.21 -1.12 -40.93
CA ILE A 915 -21.59 -0.69 -41.21
C ILE A 915 -21.45 0.23 -42.43
N SER A 916 -21.62 -0.36 -43.61
CA SER A 916 -21.65 0.37 -44.87
C SER A 916 -23.04 0.95 -45.02
N THR A 917 -23.14 2.25 -44.79
CA THR A 917 -24.31 3.03 -45.16
C THR A 917 -24.13 3.45 -46.61
N TYR A 918 -24.84 2.78 -47.51
CA TYR A 918 -25.06 3.36 -48.83
C TYR A 918 -26.21 4.34 -48.69
N PRO A 919 -26.03 5.66 -48.95
CA PRO A 919 -27.15 6.43 -49.41
C PRO A 919 -27.48 5.84 -50.79
N ASN A 920 -28.47 4.95 -50.85
CA ASN A 920 -29.19 4.76 -52.09
C ASN A 920 -30.45 5.61 -51.97
N PRO A 921 -30.42 6.88 -52.40
CA PRO A 921 -31.63 7.67 -52.53
C PRO A 921 -32.39 7.12 -53.73
N THR A 922 -33.03 5.97 -53.56
CA THR A 922 -33.94 5.43 -54.55
C THR A 922 -35.15 4.85 -53.84
N THR A 923 -36.27 5.54 -54.07
CA THR A 923 -37.67 5.28 -53.71
C THR A 923 -38.12 5.64 -52.28
N ASN A 924 -38.82 6.79 -52.19
CA ASN A 924 -39.78 7.16 -51.15
C ASN A 924 -39.29 7.22 -49.70
N GLY A 925 -38.23 7.97 -49.38
CA GLY A 925 -37.93 8.40 -48.00
C GLY A 925 -37.61 7.32 -46.96
N VAL A 926 -37.24 6.10 -47.40
CA VAL A 926 -36.80 5.01 -46.53
C VAL A 926 -35.27 4.96 -46.45
N VAL A 927 -34.72 4.93 -45.23
CA VAL A 927 -33.27 4.76 -44.97
C VAL A 927 -32.97 3.33 -44.54
N GLN A 928 -31.98 2.71 -45.19
CA GLN A 928 -31.51 1.37 -44.87
C GLN A 928 -30.15 1.38 -44.17
N VAL A 929 -30.01 0.61 -43.09
CA VAL A 929 -28.76 0.43 -42.35
C VAL A 929 -28.35 -1.04 -42.42
N LYS A 930 -27.16 -1.30 -42.96
CA LYS A 930 -26.59 -2.64 -43.19
C LYS A 930 -25.36 -2.88 -42.30
N GLY A 931 -25.01 -4.15 -42.12
CA GLY A 931 -23.78 -4.55 -41.42
C GLY A 931 -23.92 -4.57 -39.90
N ILE A 932 -25.13 -4.83 -39.42
CA ILE A 932 -25.40 -4.97 -37.98
C ILE A 932 -24.92 -6.36 -37.53
N PRO A 933 -24.14 -6.45 -36.45
CA PRO A 933 -23.65 -7.73 -35.92
C PRO A 933 -24.80 -8.71 -35.61
N GLU A 934 -24.63 -9.99 -35.94
CA GLU A 934 -25.67 -11.03 -35.80
C GLU A 934 -26.10 -11.28 -34.34
N ASN A 935 -25.27 -10.89 -33.38
CA ASN A 935 -25.54 -11.01 -31.95
C ASN A 935 -26.45 -9.89 -31.39
N LEU A 936 -26.79 -8.86 -32.18
CA LEU A 936 -27.77 -7.84 -31.77
C LEU A 936 -29.20 -8.27 -32.11
N HIS A 937 -30.07 -8.21 -31.09
CA HIS A 937 -31.48 -8.59 -31.20
C HIS A 937 -32.40 -7.39 -31.44
N SER A 938 -32.08 -6.22 -30.86
CA SER A 938 -32.81 -4.98 -31.02
C SER A 938 -31.88 -3.77 -30.91
N VAL A 939 -32.31 -2.63 -31.46
CA VAL A 939 -31.64 -1.33 -31.28
C VAL A 939 -32.67 -0.28 -30.89
N THR A 940 -32.24 0.76 -30.20
CA THR A 940 -33.01 2.00 -30.02
C THR A 940 -32.60 3.03 -31.06
N TYR A 941 -33.50 3.95 -31.40
CA TYR A 941 -33.20 5.04 -32.32
C TYR A 941 -33.85 6.35 -31.86
N VAL A 942 -33.25 7.47 -32.26
CA VAL A 942 -33.72 8.84 -32.05
C VAL A 942 -33.46 9.66 -33.31
N LEU A 943 -34.47 10.33 -33.84
CA LEU A 943 -34.33 11.28 -34.95
C LEU A 943 -34.51 12.71 -34.44
N ARG A 944 -33.62 13.62 -34.82
CA ARG A 944 -33.64 15.05 -34.43
C ARG A 944 -33.61 15.96 -35.65
N ASP A 945 -34.19 17.15 -35.54
CA ASP A 945 -33.98 18.25 -36.50
C ASP A 945 -32.66 19.01 -36.23
N ASN A 946 -32.38 20.03 -37.03
CA ASN A 946 -31.16 20.85 -36.94
C ASN A 946 -31.11 21.76 -35.72
N GLN A 947 -32.20 21.92 -34.98
CA GLN A 947 -32.21 22.60 -33.67
C GLN A 947 -32.12 21.60 -32.50
N GLY A 948 -32.00 20.29 -32.80
CA GLY A 948 -31.84 19.24 -31.80
C GLY A 948 -33.14 18.71 -31.20
N LYS A 949 -34.30 19.19 -31.68
CA LYS A 949 -35.63 18.72 -31.22
C LYS A 949 -35.86 17.30 -31.73
N ILE A 950 -36.30 16.42 -30.83
CA ILE A 950 -36.60 15.03 -31.15
C ILE A 950 -37.90 14.97 -31.96
N LEU A 951 -37.82 14.42 -33.17
CA LEU A 951 -38.96 14.20 -34.05
C LEU A 951 -39.60 12.83 -33.80
N THR A 952 -38.79 11.84 -33.45
CA THR A 952 -39.26 10.50 -33.04
C THR A 952 -38.15 9.75 -32.29
N SER A 953 -38.53 8.75 -31.50
CA SER A 953 -37.63 7.77 -30.91
C SER A 953 -38.35 6.45 -30.66
N GLY A 954 -37.64 5.34 -30.69
CA GLY A 954 -38.24 4.02 -30.44
C GLY A 954 -37.21 2.90 -30.41
N SER A 955 -37.68 1.66 -30.48
CA SER A 955 -36.85 0.48 -30.65
C SER A 955 -37.26 -0.31 -31.89
N LYS A 956 -36.31 -0.99 -32.52
CA LYS A 956 -36.57 -1.84 -33.68
C LYS A 956 -35.82 -3.16 -33.55
N THR A 957 -36.53 -4.26 -33.76
CA THR A 957 -35.99 -5.62 -33.78
C THR A 957 -35.33 -5.90 -35.12
N ILE A 958 -34.24 -6.68 -35.13
CA ILE A 958 -33.46 -6.96 -36.34
C ILE A 958 -33.96 -8.27 -36.99
N ASP A 959 -34.34 -8.21 -38.26
CA ASP A 959 -34.79 -9.40 -39.01
C ASP A 959 -33.60 -10.35 -39.29
N LYS A 960 -33.64 -11.54 -38.69
CA LYS A 960 -32.55 -12.54 -38.73
C LYS A 960 -32.47 -13.37 -40.02
N GLY A 961 -33.28 -13.07 -41.03
CA GLY A 961 -33.45 -13.91 -42.24
C GLY A 961 -32.60 -13.56 -43.46
N LYS A 962 -31.75 -12.52 -43.42
CA LYS A 962 -30.89 -12.15 -44.55
C LYS A 962 -29.46 -11.93 -44.05
N SER A 963 -28.50 -12.58 -44.72
CA SER A 963 -27.06 -12.46 -44.46
C SER A 963 -26.68 -10.98 -44.32
N PHE A 964 -26.25 -10.60 -43.11
CA PHE A 964 -26.04 -9.25 -42.58
C PHE A 964 -27.34 -8.46 -42.25
N GLY A 965 -27.68 -8.40 -40.96
CA GLY A 965 -28.90 -7.76 -40.43
C GLY A 965 -29.17 -6.37 -41.02
N LEU A 966 -30.41 -6.17 -41.50
CA LEU A 966 -30.88 -4.95 -42.17
C LEU A 966 -31.91 -4.23 -41.29
N LEU A 967 -31.73 -2.93 -41.06
CA LEU A 967 -32.75 -2.05 -40.48
C LEU A 967 -33.26 -1.06 -41.52
N GLN A 968 -34.56 -0.79 -41.51
CA GLN A 968 -35.21 0.19 -42.39
C GLN A 968 -35.96 1.25 -41.58
N PHE A 969 -35.88 2.51 -41.95
CA PHE A 969 -36.65 3.60 -41.34
C PHE A 969 -37.39 4.37 -42.42
N ASP A 970 -38.73 4.41 -42.36
CA ASP A 970 -39.50 5.33 -43.21
C ASP A 970 -39.53 6.70 -42.55
N LEU A 971 -38.84 7.66 -43.16
CA LEU A 971 -38.63 8.98 -42.60
C LEU A 971 -39.59 10.04 -43.18
N ASN A 972 -40.46 9.66 -44.13
CA ASN A 972 -41.36 10.62 -44.80
C ASN A 972 -42.30 11.33 -43.83
N ASN A 973 -42.78 10.59 -42.83
CA ASN A 973 -43.73 11.10 -41.84
C ASN A 973 -43.06 12.02 -40.80
N TRP A 974 -41.73 11.94 -40.64
CA TRP A 974 -40.99 12.63 -39.58
C TRP A 974 -40.23 13.86 -40.07
N MET A 975 -39.63 13.80 -41.25
CA MET A 975 -38.87 14.92 -41.82
C MET A 975 -39.78 15.78 -42.69
N LYS A 976 -40.70 16.58 -42.14
CA LYS A 976 -41.69 17.31 -42.97
C LYS A 976 -41.09 18.49 -43.77
N ASN A 977 -40.07 19.16 -43.23
CA ASN A 977 -39.48 20.37 -43.83
C ASN A 977 -38.13 20.09 -44.51
N PRO A 978 -37.69 20.89 -45.49
CA PRO A 978 -36.32 20.86 -45.98
C PRO A 978 -35.34 21.19 -44.86
N GLY A 979 -34.23 20.46 -44.77
CA GLY A 979 -33.25 20.68 -43.70
C GLY A 979 -32.33 19.50 -43.42
N SER A 980 -31.47 19.69 -42.41
CA SER A 980 -30.55 18.66 -41.90
C SER A 980 -31.14 17.99 -40.67
N TYR A 981 -31.15 16.67 -40.65
CA TYR A 981 -31.69 15.84 -39.58
C TYR A 981 -30.63 14.87 -39.09
N LEU A 982 -30.63 14.55 -37.80
CA LEU A 982 -29.70 13.61 -37.19
C LEU A 982 -30.45 12.36 -36.73
N LEU A 983 -30.25 11.24 -37.43
CA LEU A 983 -30.70 9.93 -36.99
C LEU A 983 -29.60 9.26 -36.18
N GLU A 984 -29.94 8.89 -34.96
CA GLU A 984 -29.07 8.19 -34.04
C GLU A 984 -29.63 6.81 -33.72
N ILE A 985 -28.78 5.78 -33.76
CA ILE A 985 -29.11 4.38 -33.48
C ILE A 985 -28.17 3.88 -32.39
N ARG A 986 -28.72 3.26 -31.35
CA ARG A 986 -27.97 2.82 -30.17
C ARG A 986 -28.35 1.40 -29.73
N SER A 987 -27.41 0.77 -29.02
CA SER A 987 -27.58 -0.41 -28.19
C SER A 987 -26.59 -0.30 -27.02
N ASN A 988 -26.57 -1.28 -26.12
CA ASN A 988 -25.63 -1.31 -24.99
C ASN A 988 -24.15 -1.36 -25.45
N GLN A 989 -23.87 -1.80 -26.68
CA GLN A 989 -22.51 -1.99 -27.18
C GLN A 989 -22.18 -1.17 -28.44
N TYR A 990 -23.18 -0.50 -29.05
CA TYR A 990 -22.99 0.19 -30.33
C TYR A 990 -23.76 1.50 -30.41
N ARG A 991 -23.15 2.52 -31.02
CA ARG A 991 -23.76 3.82 -31.31
C ARG A 991 -23.40 4.28 -32.72
N LYS A 992 -24.38 4.68 -33.51
CA LYS A 992 -24.18 5.24 -34.86
C LYS A 992 -25.05 6.47 -35.03
N MET A 993 -24.47 7.52 -35.61
CA MET A 993 -25.18 8.75 -35.98
C MET A 993 -25.07 8.98 -37.48
N MET A 994 -26.15 9.49 -38.07
CA MET A 994 -26.28 9.76 -39.50
C MET A 994 -26.94 11.11 -39.70
N THR A 995 -26.29 11.99 -40.44
CA THR A 995 -26.88 13.24 -40.92
C THR A 995 -27.63 12.97 -42.21
N ILE A 996 -28.90 13.36 -42.25
CA ILE A 996 -29.80 13.17 -43.39
C ILE A 996 -30.23 14.54 -43.85
N LEU A 997 -29.96 14.84 -45.13
CA LEU A 997 -30.39 16.08 -45.75
C LEU A 997 -31.69 15.80 -46.51
N LYS A 998 -32.81 16.39 -46.07
CA LYS A 998 -34.02 16.45 -46.88
C LYS A 998 -33.94 17.70 -47.73
N ARG A 999 -33.82 17.51 -49.04
CA ARG A 999 -33.84 18.60 -50.04
C ARG A 999 -35.26 19.11 -50.24
#